data_AF-A0A6V8SIC6-F1
#
_entry.id   AF-A0A6V8SIC6-F1
#
_cell.length_a   1.000
_cell.length_b   1.000
_cell.length_c   1.000
_cell.angle_alpha   90.00
_cell.angle_beta   90.00
_cell.angle_gamma   90.00
#
_symmetry.space_group_name_H-M   'P 1'
#
loop_
_entity.id
_entity.type
_entity.pdbx_description
1 polymer ?
#
loop_
_entity_poly.entity_id
_entity_poly.type
_entity_poly.pdbx_seq_one_letter_code
_entity_poly.pdbx_strand_id
1 'polypeptide(L)'
;MIFLKVNILFSFVLIVSAIVLLYVGYFSWRRDKIYVSLALLPVSIYSFGYAFEILCTSIENVKFWIKVEYLGIAFLPVVWLLFALKFNGHKGKIKKNIVVLLFIIPFITLILNYTNDFHHLFYKELYMNNSGIFPITNIVRGPWYWVNIIYTYVIMVIGLIIFILAYFKAVSIIRKQILFLIIAWIIPWILDITYMLRVFHFQLDLCPLAFSVSGIISSYAIFKFKLLKITPIALEKVFSNMLDGVIILDSENNIVNFNNASKNIISELKYTEDGDKKIDEVLKEHKTLLKAINNKSYNGNLININDKGQSRYYKLNINNIYEASGESIGKILILNDVTEFELQREKLYNNLNFVETLMDAIPNPIYSKDEYGVYNHCNNAFTEYLGITKEDLIGNTAYAIFEEKLAEVYDKADMSLMREEGTQVYESKLMHKDGTEHDVIFSKSVVVNEQGNDKGVVGVILDITEQKKNRKKINKLSTLKEAMLDIGYSINEISDINDLLQLILDKVINCVDERNCGSILLLDENENLKIAVAKGYNSEEIKKFSIKLEDAWFKDGEIIDRTVIFNDIDKIEIASMLDTAEGIKIKSFISSPILIDGKCYGFLNIDSIFNNIFDEVDIELMEYMTNQTSIAITKHKLYEETIYLSRYDKLSNVYNRSYFEQLLHNNIYNDNTDKKEFFVAIFDLNGLKFVNDNYGHLAGDELIKTFAGGLSSLGGDSDIIGRFGGDEFVGVFFNVNSKSLINKFEELSEQFKNNPIIFGENKIICSYSYGVVNFPSDGVEFDQLIKIADKRMYEYKNKVKNKIHN
;
A
#
# COMPACT_ATOMS: atom_id res chain seq x y z
N MET A 1 56.48 70.75 -71.07
CA MET A 1 55.37 71.47 -70.39
C MET A 1 53.98 70.88 -70.65
N ILE A 2 53.69 70.29 -71.82
CA ILE A 2 52.41 69.62 -72.12
C ILE A 2 52.24 68.31 -71.33
N PHE A 3 53.33 67.56 -71.14
CA PHE A 3 53.37 66.28 -70.41
C PHE A 3 53.08 66.39 -68.90
N LEU A 4 53.54 67.47 -68.25
CA LEU A 4 53.26 67.76 -66.82
C LEU A 4 51.78 68.08 -66.55
N LYS A 5 50.96 68.29 -67.59
CA LYS A 5 49.52 68.55 -67.43
C LYS A 5 48.68 67.26 -67.40
N VAL A 6 49.20 66.14 -67.93
CA VAL A 6 48.45 64.89 -68.08
C VAL A 6 48.43 64.09 -66.77
N ASN A 7 49.55 63.96 -66.07
CA ASN A 7 49.59 63.30 -64.76
C ASN A 7 48.79 64.08 -63.70
N ILE A 8 48.82 65.43 -63.75
CA ILE A 8 47.97 66.28 -62.90
C ILE A 8 46.49 66.04 -63.18
N LEU A 9 46.08 65.95 -64.44
CA LEU A 9 44.69 65.67 -64.80
C LEU A 9 44.26 64.28 -64.33
N PHE A 10 45.09 63.26 -64.52
CA PHE A 10 44.78 61.89 -64.10
C PHE A 10 44.70 61.78 -62.57
N SER A 11 45.66 62.39 -61.86
CA SER A 11 45.65 62.51 -60.41
C SER A 11 44.40 63.24 -59.91
N PHE A 12 44.01 64.34 -60.55
CA PHE A 12 42.78 65.05 -60.21
C PHE A 12 41.54 64.18 -60.35
N VAL A 13 41.40 63.41 -61.45
CA VAL A 13 40.27 62.48 -61.64
C VAL A 13 40.25 61.40 -60.55
N LEU A 14 41.40 60.87 -60.17
CA LEU A 14 41.51 59.86 -59.11
C LEU A 14 41.18 60.43 -57.72
N ILE A 15 41.62 61.65 -57.40
CA ILE A 15 41.28 62.34 -56.14
C ILE A 15 39.78 62.60 -56.08
N VAL A 16 39.19 63.13 -57.15
CA VAL A 16 37.73 63.37 -57.22
C VAL A 16 36.98 62.06 -57.04
N SER A 17 37.42 60.99 -57.70
CA SER A 17 36.83 59.67 -57.51
C SER A 17 36.95 59.18 -56.06
N ALA A 18 38.13 59.26 -55.45
CA ALA A 18 38.34 58.82 -54.08
C ALA A 18 37.39 59.56 -53.11
N ILE A 19 37.20 60.86 -53.30
CA ILE A 19 36.25 61.67 -52.53
C ILE A 19 34.80 61.22 -52.77
N VAL A 20 34.41 60.96 -54.02
CA VAL A 20 33.07 60.47 -54.35
C VAL A 20 32.81 59.10 -53.72
N LEU A 21 33.76 58.17 -53.80
CA LEU A 21 33.67 56.84 -53.21
C LEU A 21 33.58 56.91 -51.68
N LEU A 22 34.37 57.78 -51.04
CA LEU A 22 34.28 58.03 -49.60
C LEU A 22 32.92 58.61 -49.21
N TYR A 23 32.40 59.57 -49.98
CA TYR A 23 31.10 60.18 -49.72
C TYR A 23 29.95 59.16 -49.86
N VAL A 24 29.97 58.35 -50.93
CA VAL A 24 29.04 57.24 -51.11
C VAL A 24 29.16 56.23 -49.97
N GLY A 25 30.39 55.88 -49.58
CA GLY A 25 30.66 54.96 -48.47
C GLY A 25 30.07 55.47 -47.16
N TYR A 26 30.27 56.75 -46.86
CA TYR A 26 29.71 57.42 -45.68
C TYR A 26 28.17 57.42 -45.70
N PHE A 27 27.57 57.81 -46.82
CA PHE A 27 26.11 57.83 -46.95
C PHE A 27 25.49 56.42 -46.87
N SER A 28 26.17 55.43 -47.44
CA SER A 28 25.78 54.01 -47.33
C SER A 28 25.81 53.53 -45.88
N TRP A 29 26.82 53.92 -45.11
CA TRP A 29 26.89 53.61 -43.68
C TRP A 29 25.74 54.24 -42.90
N ARG A 30 25.45 55.54 -43.12
CA ARG A 30 24.30 56.24 -42.51
C ARG A 30 22.95 55.58 -42.78
N ARG A 31 22.82 54.80 -43.86
CA ARG A 31 21.61 54.02 -44.21
C ARG A 31 21.70 52.54 -43.81
N ASP A 32 22.50 52.22 -42.80
CA ASP A 32 22.72 50.89 -42.24
C ASP A 32 23.29 49.86 -43.24
N LYS A 33 24.03 50.34 -44.25
CA LYS A 33 24.66 49.51 -45.29
C LYS A 33 26.17 49.46 -45.09
N ILE A 34 26.60 49.13 -43.87
CA ILE A 34 28.01 49.17 -43.45
C ILE A 34 28.98 48.35 -44.33
N TYR A 35 28.53 47.24 -44.94
CA TYR A 35 29.41 46.39 -45.76
C TYR A 35 29.68 46.99 -47.15
N VAL A 36 28.76 47.80 -47.66
CA VAL A 36 29.02 48.62 -48.85
C VAL A 36 30.08 49.67 -48.51
N SER A 37 29.92 50.33 -47.36
CA SER A 37 30.90 51.30 -46.87
C SER A 37 32.30 50.69 -46.71
N LEU A 38 32.38 49.52 -46.07
CA LEU A 38 33.63 48.77 -45.90
C LEU A 38 34.25 48.37 -47.24
N ALA A 39 33.46 48.03 -48.26
CA ALA A 39 33.99 47.66 -49.57
C ALA A 39 34.52 48.86 -50.38
N LEU A 40 33.93 50.04 -50.22
CA LEU A 40 34.34 51.26 -50.93
C LEU A 40 35.55 51.94 -50.30
N LEU A 41 35.75 51.79 -48.99
CA LEU A 41 36.87 52.42 -48.28
C LEU A 41 38.26 52.00 -48.82
N PRO A 42 38.60 50.70 -48.96
CA PRO A 42 39.88 50.27 -49.51
C PRO A 42 40.14 50.80 -50.93
N VAL A 43 39.09 50.83 -51.76
CA VAL A 43 39.16 51.37 -53.12
C VAL A 43 39.49 52.87 -53.11
N SER A 44 38.87 53.62 -52.20
CA SER A 44 39.13 55.05 -52.08
C SER A 44 40.56 55.35 -51.61
N ILE A 45 41.09 54.54 -50.68
CA ILE A 45 42.48 54.65 -50.20
C ILE A 45 43.46 54.34 -51.34
N TYR A 46 43.20 53.29 -52.11
CA TYR A 46 44.01 52.92 -53.27
C TYR A 46 43.99 54.01 -54.35
N SER A 47 42.80 54.50 -54.71
CA SER A 47 42.66 55.58 -55.70
C SER A 47 43.34 56.87 -55.26
N PHE A 48 43.26 57.19 -53.97
CA PHE A 48 43.93 58.36 -53.39
C PHE A 48 45.46 58.19 -53.38
N GLY A 49 45.97 57.06 -52.92
CA GLY A 49 47.42 56.78 -52.90
C GLY A 49 48.03 56.82 -54.30
N TYR A 50 47.39 56.14 -55.26
CA TYR A 50 47.85 56.10 -56.65
C TYR A 50 47.85 57.49 -57.31
N ALA A 51 46.89 58.35 -56.95
CA ALA A 51 46.85 59.72 -57.43
C ALA A 51 48.11 60.53 -57.05
N PHE A 52 48.68 60.27 -55.87
CA PHE A 52 49.92 60.92 -55.44
C PHE A 52 51.17 60.17 -55.89
N GLU A 53 51.10 58.84 -56.08
CA GLU A 53 52.20 58.06 -56.66
C GLU A 53 52.64 58.62 -58.02
N ILE A 54 51.68 58.84 -58.93
CA ILE A 54 51.95 59.35 -60.29
C ILE A 54 52.37 60.83 -60.35
N LEU A 55 52.24 61.57 -59.25
CA LEU A 55 52.75 62.94 -59.12
C LEU A 55 54.21 62.97 -58.65
N CYS A 56 54.72 61.86 -58.11
CA CYS A 56 56.06 61.80 -57.55
C CYS A 56 57.13 61.70 -58.65
N THR A 57 58.22 62.44 -58.47
CA THR A 57 59.41 62.37 -59.33
C THR A 57 60.58 61.63 -58.67
N SER A 58 60.45 61.25 -57.38
CA SER A 58 61.44 60.52 -56.60
C SER A 58 60.92 59.13 -56.20
N ILE A 59 61.79 58.13 -56.28
CA ILE A 59 61.46 56.75 -55.92
C ILE A 59 61.13 56.59 -54.43
N GLU A 60 61.71 57.40 -53.55
CA GLU A 60 61.43 57.35 -52.11
C GLU A 60 59.97 57.76 -51.81
N ASN A 61 59.49 58.82 -52.47
CA ASN A 61 58.12 59.28 -52.34
C ASN A 61 57.13 58.30 -52.98
N VAL A 62 57.48 57.68 -54.11
CA VAL A 62 56.71 56.59 -54.71
C VAL A 62 56.56 55.42 -53.74
N LYS A 63 57.65 54.98 -53.10
CA LYS A 63 57.60 53.90 -52.10
C LYS A 63 56.67 54.24 -50.94
N PHE A 64 56.63 55.50 -50.50
CA PHE A 64 55.70 55.95 -49.47
C PHE A 64 54.24 55.83 -49.93
N TRP A 65 53.90 56.29 -51.13
CA TRP A 65 52.52 56.23 -51.62
C TRP A 65 52.05 54.81 -51.94
N ILE A 66 52.94 53.94 -52.43
CA ILE A 66 52.65 52.52 -52.56
C ILE A 66 52.31 51.90 -51.19
N LYS A 67 53.02 52.27 -50.12
CA LYS A 67 52.66 51.80 -48.76
C LYS A 67 51.23 52.24 -48.38
N VAL A 68 50.85 53.48 -48.70
CA VAL A 68 49.48 54.00 -48.48
C VAL A 68 48.45 53.22 -49.30
N GLU A 69 48.73 52.92 -50.57
CA GLU A 69 47.84 52.13 -51.43
C GLU A 69 47.56 50.74 -50.86
N TYR A 70 48.59 50.08 -50.34
CA TYR A 70 48.49 48.74 -49.76
C TYR A 70 47.70 48.68 -48.44
N LEU A 71 47.49 49.81 -47.75
CA LEU A 71 46.51 49.90 -46.64
C LEU A 71 45.08 49.64 -47.13
N GLY A 72 44.79 49.93 -48.39
CA GLY A 72 43.53 49.63 -49.03
C GLY A 72 43.57 48.28 -49.77
N ILE A 73 44.31 48.23 -50.87
CA ILE A 73 44.15 47.17 -51.88
C ILE A 73 44.41 45.76 -51.35
N ALA A 74 45.29 45.59 -50.36
CA ALA A 74 45.56 44.27 -49.75
C ALA A 74 44.31 43.63 -49.13
N PHE A 75 43.41 44.45 -48.58
CA PHE A 75 42.22 43.99 -47.85
C PHE A 75 40.97 43.91 -48.74
N LEU A 76 41.01 44.51 -49.92
CA LEU A 76 39.87 44.61 -50.84
C LEU A 76 39.24 43.25 -51.20
N PRO A 77 40.00 42.17 -51.51
CA PRO A 77 39.41 40.89 -51.91
C PRO A 77 38.59 40.25 -50.78
N VAL A 78 39.08 40.34 -49.54
CA VAL A 78 38.41 39.76 -48.37
C VAL A 78 37.13 40.52 -48.06
N VAL A 79 37.17 41.85 -48.09
CA VAL A 79 35.97 42.67 -47.84
C VAL A 79 34.93 42.45 -48.93
N TRP A 80 35.35 42.30 -50.19
CA TRP A 80 34.48 41.94 -51.30
C TRP A 80 33.78 40.59 -51.09
N LEU A 81 34.52 39.55 -50.70
CA LEU A 81 33.94 38.25 -50.39
C LEU A 81 32.93 38.32 -49.24
N LEU A 82 33.27 39.05 -48.17
CA LEU A 82 32.35 39.27 -47.04
C LEU A 82 31.08 40.02 -47.46
N PHE A 83 31.19 40.98 -48.37
CA PHE A 83 30.04 41.66 -48.96
C PHE A 83 29.17 40.69 -49.78
N ALA A 84 29.76 39.87 -50.65
CA ALA A 84 29.05 38.85 -51.44
C ALA A 84 28.27 37.86 -50.58
N LEU A 85 28.89 37.38 -49.51
CA LEU A 85 28.27 36.46 -48.55
C LEU A 85 27.12 37.10 -47.79
N LYS A 86 27.30 38.35 -47.32
CA LYS A 86 26.25 39.06 -46.59
C LYS A 86 25.06 39.37 -47.49
N PHE A 87 25.32 39.75 -48.74
CA PHE A 87 24.27 40.07 -49.72
C PHE A 87 23.31 38.89 -49.91
N ASN A 88 23.84 37.66 -49.94
CA ASN A 88 23.05 36.43 -50.11
C ASN A 88 22.42 35.87 -48.82
N GLY A 89 22.33 36.67 -47.76
CA GLY A 89 21.68 36.24 -46.52
C GLY A 89 22.42 35.13 -45.78
N HIS A 90 23.68 34.82 -46.13
CA HIS A 90 24.52 33.83 -45.42
C HIS A 90 25.09 34.39 -44.09
N LYS A 91 24.30 35.19 -43.36
CA LYS A 91 24.64 35.62 -41.99
C LYS A 91 24.81 34.37 -41.12
N GLY A 92 25.98 34.22 -40.50
CA GLY A 92 26.26 33.18 -39.51
C GLY A 92 26.79 31.84 -40.02
N LYS A 93 26.91 31.61 -41.34
CA LYS A 93 27.50 30.35 -41.86
C LYS A 93 29.03 30.30 -41.81
N ILE A 94 29.71 31.45 -41.79
CA ILE A 94 31.17 31.51 -41.68
C ILE A 94 31.57 31.79 -40.23
N LYS A 95 32.34 30.86 -39.65
CA LYS A 95 32.91 31.02 -38.29
C LYS A 95 33.84 32.23 -38.27
N LYS A 96 33.84 33.00 -37.17
CA LYS A 96 34.74 34.16 -36.97
C LYS A 96 36.21 33.80 -37.26
N ASN A 97 36.63 32.58 -36.89
CA ASN A 97 37.99 32.09 -37.14
C ASN A 97 38.35 32.03 -38.62
N ILE A 98 37.41 31.66 -39.50
CA ILE A 98 37.65 31.64 -40.95
C ILE A 98 37.81 33.06 -41.49
N VAL A 99 37.03 34.01 -40.99
CA VAL A 99 37.19 35.42 -41.36
C VAL A 99 38.57 35.93 -40.95
N VAL A 100 39.04 35.61 -39.73
CA VAL A 100 40.39 35.95 -39.28
C VAL A 100 41.45 35.31 -40.18
N LEU A 101 41.29 34.03 -40.55
CA LEU A 101 42.21 33.33 -41.45
C LEU A 101 42.31 34.01 -42.83
N LEU A 102 41.19 34.50 -43.39
CA LEU A 102 41.19 35.24 -44.66
C LEU A 102 41.98 36.55 -44.57
N PHE A 103 42.07 37.17 -43.40
CA PHE A 103 42.84 38.41 -43.23
C PHE A 103 44.34 38.19 -43.04
N ILE A 104 44.81 36.96 -42.77
CA ILE A 104 46.23 36.67 -42.55
C ILE A 104 47.08 37.04 -43.77
N ILE A 105 46.70 36.59 -44.98
CA ILE A 105 47.48 36.88 -46.20
C ILE A 105 47.55 38.39 -46.50
N PRO A 106 46.44 39.16 -46.44
CA PRO A 106 46.48 40.62 -46.51
C PRO A 106 47.40 41.28 -45.49
N PHE A 107 47.37 40.86 -44.22
CA PHE A 107 48.24 41.42 -43.18
C PHE A 107 49.72 41.11 -43.43
N ILE A 108 50.05 39.86 -43.79
CA ILE A 108 51.43 39.50 -44.14
C ILE A 108 51.88 40.29 -45.37
N THR A 109 51.01 40.46 -46.37
CA THR A 109 51.27 41.28 -47.56
C THR A 109 51.57 42.72 -47.20
N LEU A 110 50.79 43.33 -46.30
CA LEU A 110 51.03 44.68 -45.82
C LEU A 110 52.40 44.80 -45.13
N ILE A 111 52.73 43.87 -44.22
CA ILE A 111 54.00 43.85 -43.49
C ILE A 111 55.19 43.70 -44.45
N LEU A 112 55.12 42.74 -45.38
CA LEU A 112 56.19 42.49 -46.36
C LEU A 112 56.32 43.62 -47.38
N ASN A 113 55.23 44.33 -47.70
CA ASN A 113 55.30 45.53 -48.52
C ASN A 113 56.01 46.68 -47.77
N TYR A 114 55.68 46.88 -46.48
CA TYR A 114 56.26 47.95 -45.66
C TYR A 114 57.75 47.72 -45.35
N THR A 115 58.14 46.46 -45.17
CA THR A 115 59.52 46.05 -44.86
C THR A 115 60.32 45.65 -46.10
N ASN A 116 59.78 45.86 -47.31
CA ASN A 116 60.36 45.38 -48.56
C ASN A 116 61.80 45.86 -48.82
N ASP A 117 62.20 47.02 -48.30
CA ASP A 117 63.56 47.55 -48.45
C ASP A 117 64.63 46.67 -47.79
N PHE A 118 64.26 45.79 -46.84
CA PHE A 118 65.21 44.90 -46.16
C PHE A 118 65.40 43.54 -46.85
N HIS A 119 64.36 43.03 -47.52
CA HIS A 119 64.30 41.63 -47.95
C HIS A 119 63.91 41.43 -49.42
N HIS A 120 63.33 42.45 -50.07
CA HIS A 120 62.97 42.42 -51.50
C HIS A 120 62.04 41.25 -51.92
N LEU A 121 61.24 40.75 -50.98
CA LEU A 121 60.34 39.60 -51.20
C LEU A 121 59.05 40.03 -51.89
N PHE A 122 58.62 41.28 -51.67
CA PHE A 122 57.42 41.83 -52.29
C PHE A 122 57.76 42.45 -53.65
N TYR A 123 58.68 43.40 -53.69
CA TYR A 123 59.28 43.92 -54.91
C TYR A 123 60.78 43.64 -54.90
N LYS A 124 61.25 42.97 -55.95
CA LYS A 124 62.68 42.71 -56.15
C LYS A 124 63.42 44.00 -56.46
N GLU A 125 62.81 44.85 -57.31
CA GLU A 125 63.37 46.13 -57.72
C GLU A 125 62.22 47.11 -58.04
N LEU A 126 62.42 48.38 -57.66
CA LEU A 126 61.54 49.50 -57.95
C LEU A 126 62.39 50.64 -58.52
N TYR A 127 62.10 51.08 -59.74
CA TYR A 127 62.82 52.18 -60.37
C TYR A 127 61.86 53.10 -61.15
N MET A 128 62.27 54.37 -61.29
CA MET A 128 61.52 55.36 -62.07
C MET A 128 61.81 55.19 -63.56
N ASN A 129 60.78 54.94 -64.36
CA ASN A 129 60.87 54.96 -65.80
C ASN A 129 60.44 56.33 -66.34
N ASN A 130 61.42 57.09 -66.81
CA ASN A 130 61.21 58.43 -67.36
C ASN A 130 61.02 58.44 -68.89
N SER A 131 60.92 57.26 -69.52
CA SER A 131 60.85 57.12 -70.98
C SER A 131 59.44 57.34 -71.56
N GLY A 132 58.42 57.50 -70.70
CA GLY A 132 57.01 57.63 -71.07
C GLY A 132 56.49 59.08 -71.07
N ILE A 133 55.16 59.22 -71.13
CA ILE A 133 54.42 60.50 -71.13
C ILE A 133 54.69 61.30 -69.84
N PHE A 134 54.91 60.63 -68.72
CA PHE A 134 55.38 61.21 -67.46
C PHE A 134 56.16 60.13 -66.67
N PRO A 135 56.94 60.50 -65.63
CA PRO A 135 57.64 59.53 -64.79
C PRO A 135 56.66 58.51 -64.19
N ILE A 136 56.83 57.23 -64.51
CA ILE A 136 55.99 56.14 -63.99
C ILE A 136 56.88 55.11 -63.29
N THR A 137 56.37 54.53 -62.22
CA THR A 137 57.03 53.49 -61.46
C THR A 137 57.06 52.18 -62.24
N ASN A 138 58.25 51.62 -62.46
CA ASN A 138 58.41 50.27 -62.97
C ASN A 138 58.76 49.30 -61.84
N ILE A 139 58.09 48.14 -61.88
CA ILE A 139 58.13 47.15 -60.81
C ILE A 139 58.67 45.82 -61.33
N VAL A 140 59.71 45.31 -60.67
CA VAL A 140 60.13 43.91 -60.76
C VAL A 140 59.53 43.15 -59.58
N ARG A 141 58.58 42.26 -59.89
CA ARG A 141 57.77 41.53 -58.91
C ARG A 141 58.62 40.51 -58.15
N GLY A 142 58.57 40.55 -56.81
CA GLY A 142 59.17 39.55 -55.94
C GLY A 142 58.29 38.29 -55.81
N PRO A 143 58.78 37.24 -55.14
CA PRO A 143 58.04 35.99 -54.96
C PRO A 143 56.70 36.17 -54.21
N TRP A 144 56.65 37.02 -53.19
CA TRP A 144 55.41 37.24 -52.41
C TRP A 144 54.34 37.99 -53.19
N TYR A 145 54.73 38.83 -54.16
CA TYR A 145 53.78 39.50 -55.04
C TYR A 145 52.89 38.49 -55.76
N TRP A 146 53.46 37.40 -56.27
CA TRP A 146 52.70 36.34 -56.94
C TRP A 146 51.77 35.60 -55.99
N VAL A 147 52.18 35.38 -54.73
CA VAL A 147 51.32 34.79 -53.70
C VAL A 147 50.10 35.68 -53.44
N ASN A 148 50.31 36.99 -53.27
CA ASN A 148 49.23 37.95 -53.07
C ASN A 148 48.27 38.01 -54.27
N ILE A 149 48.80 37.98 -55.49
CA ILE A 149 47.99 37.99 -56.72
C ILE A 149 47.14 36.73 -56.84
N ILE A 150 47.71 35.54 -56.66
CA ILE A 150 46.96 34.27 -56.71
C ILE A 150 45.86 34.28 -55.64
N TYR A 151 46.21 34.67 -54.42
CA TYR A 151 45.25 34.78 -53.33
C TYR A 151 44.09 35.72 -53.68
N THR A 152 44.41 36.92 -54.19
CA THR A 152 43.43 37.94 -54.60
C THR A 152 42.46 37.39 -55.62
N TYR A 153 42.95 36.79 -56.72
CA TYR A 153 42.09 36.25 -57.77
C TYR A 153 41.24 35.07 -57.30
N VAL A 154 41.76 34.17 -56.48
CA VAL A 154 40.98 33.05 -55.93
C VAL A 154 39.80 33.57 -55.09
N ILE A 155 40.06 34.49 -54.16
CA ILE A 155 39.01 35.08 -53.31
C ILE A 155 37.98 35.84 -54.14
N MET A 156 38.44 36.58 -55.14
CA MET A 156 37.60 37.31 -56.07
C MET A 156 36.68 36.38 -56.87
N VAL A 157 37.21 35.34 -57.50
CA VAL A 157 36.42 34.36 -58.27
C VAL A 157 35.38 33.67 -57.38
N ILE A 158 35.72 33.31 -56.15
CA ILE A 158 34.75 32.76 -55.18
C ILE A 158 33.61 33.76 -54.94
N GLY A 159 33.93 35.04 -54.71
CA GLY A 159 32.94 36.10 -54.56
C GLY A 159 32.04 36.26 -55.79
N LEU A 160 32.61 36.17 -57.00
CA LEU A 160 31.87 36.25 -58.26
C LEU A 160 30.93 35.06 -58.45
N ILE A 161 31.39 33.83 -58.19
CA ILE A 161 30.56 32.62 -58.25
C ILE A 161 29.36 32.74 -57.30
N ILE A 162 29.56 33.28 -56.09
CA ILE A 162 28.49 33.52 -55.13
C ILE A 162 27.41 34.46 -55.72
N PHE A 163 27.81 35.54 -56.41
CA PHE A 163 26.86 36.44 -57.06
C PHE A 163 26.18 35.82 -58.28
N ILE A 164 26.90 35.03 -59.09
CA ILE A 164 26.31 34.33 -60.25
C ILE A 164 25.26 33.32 -59.78
N LEU A 165 25.57 32.51 -58.77
CA LEU A 165 24.61 31.55 -58.19
C LEU A 165 23.40 32.28 -57.59
N ALA A 166 23.60 33.44 -56.99
CA ALA A 166 22.52 34.27 -56.48
C ALA A 166 21.63 34.83 -57.59
N TYR A 167 22.20 35.21 -58.73
CA TYR A 167 21.44 35.71 -59.87
C TYR A 167 20.41 34.69 -60.36
N PHE A 168 20.81 33.42 -60.50
CA PHE A 168 19.89 32.37 -60.96
C PHE A 168 18.76 32.08 -59.95
N LYS A 169 19.05 32.19 -58.65
CA LYS A 169 18.06 31.99 -57.57
C LYS A 169 17.15 33.18 -57.32
N ALA A 170 17.53 34.38 -57.76
CA ALA A 170 16.80 35.60 -57.45
C ALA A 170 15.50 35.74 -58.26
N VAL A 171 14.48 36.34 -57.66
CA VAL A 171 13.24 36.77 -58.33
C VAL A 171 13.53 37.92 -59.29
N SER A 172 12.73 38.09 -60.35
CA SER A 172 12.94 39.07 -61.45
C SER A 172 13.35 40.48 -61.00
N ILE A 173 12.76 41.01 -59.92
CA ILE A 173 13.08 42.34 -59.37
C ILE A 173 14.49 42.41 -58.74
N ILE A 174 14.98 41.30 -58.17
CA ILE A 174 16.31 41.18 -57.54
C ILE A 174 17.37 40.80 -58.58
N ARG A 175 17.02 40.09 -59.66
CA ARG A 175 18.00 39.74 -60.72
C ARG A 175 18.70 40.97 -61.31
N LYS A 176 17.94 42.03 -61.57
CA LYS A 176 18.48 43.31 -62.06
C LYS A 176 19.51 43.90 -61.09
N GLN A 177 19.28 43.77 -59.78
CA GLN A 177 20.14 44.26 -58.72
C GLN A 177 21.49 43.54 -58.70
N ILE A 178 21.45 42.21 -58.77
CA ILE A 178 22.64 41.36 -58.77
C ILE A 178 23.46 41.59 -60.05
N LEU A 179 22.79 41.74 -61.19
CA LEU A 179 23.45 42.00 -62.47
C LEU A 179 24.30 43.28 -62.43
N PHE A 180 23.79 44.38 -61.86
CA PHE A 180 24.56 45.62 -61.73
C PHE A 180 25.80 45.45 -60.83
N LEU A 181 25.71 44.65 -59.76
CA LEU A 181 26.86 44.36 -58.91
C LEU A 181 27.91 43.51 -59.64
N ILE A 182 27.48 42.50 -60.40
CA ILE A 182 28.40 41.68 -61.21
C ILE A 182 29.12 42.55 -62.25
N ILE A 183 28.38 43.37 -62.99
CA ILE A 183 28.96 44.26 -64.02
C ILE A 183 29.96 45.22 -63.39
N ALA A 184 29.62 45.83 -62.26
CA ALA A 184 30.51 46.75 -61.56
C ALA A 184 31.85 46.08 -61.21
N TRP A 185 31.86 44.81 -60.79
CA TRP A 185 33.11 44.19 -60.32
C TRP A 185 33.94 43.50 -61.40
N ILE A 186 33.35 43.16 -62.55
CA ILE A 186 34.09 42.60 -63.67
C ILE A 186 34.97 43.67 -64.36
N ILE A 187 34.51 44.93 -64.41
CA ILE A 187 35.23 46.01 -65.13
C ILE A 187 36.67 46.21 -64.60
N PRO A 188 36.93 46.36 -63.28
CA PRO A 188 38.27 46.49 -62.75
C PRO A 188 39.13 45.26 -62.97
N TRP A 189 38.57 44.05 -62.88
CA TRP A 189 39.36 42.82 -63.07
C TRP A 189 39.83 42.64 -64.49
N ILE A 190 38.98 42.97 -65.48
CA ILE A 190 39.40 42.93 -66.88
C ILE A 190 40.60 43.87 -67.07
N LEU A 191 40.53 45.09 -66.54
CA LEU A 191 41.62 46.06 -66.67
C LEU A 191 42.87 45.65 -65.89
N ASP A 192 42.72 45.13 -64.67
CA ASP A 192 43.82 44.61 -63.85
C ASP A 192 44.53 43.41 -64.51
N ILE A 193 43.78 42.46 -65.07
CA ILE A 193 44.34 41.32 -65.82
C ILE A 193 45.10 41.82 -67.07
N THR A 194 44.55 42.79 -67.80
CA THR A 194 45.24 43.35 -68.98
C THR A 194 46.52 44.09 -68.60
N TYR A 195 46.53 44.78 -67.45
CA TYR A 195 47.73 45.41 -66.88
C TYR A 195 48.76 44.36 -66.43
N MET A 196 48.32 43.30 -65.75
CA MET A 196 49.16 42.22 -65.27
C MET A 196 49.89 41.47 -66.40
N LEU A 197 49.18 41.21 -67.49
CA LEU A 197 49.68 40.56 -68.71
C LEU A 197 50.49 41.50 -69.62
N ARG A 198 50.56 42.81 -69.31
CA ARG A 198 51.23 43.85 -70.11
C ARG A 198 50.74 43.89 -71.57
N VAL A 199 49.43 43.75 -71.77
CA VAL A 199 48.80 43.77 -73.10
C VAL A 199 48.95 45.13 -73.79
N PHE A 200 48.91 46.22 -73.01
CA PHE A 200 49.11 47.58 -73.52
C PHE A 200 50.56 48.05 -73.34
N HIS A 201 51.04 48.84 -74.31
CA HIS A 201 52.41 49.40 -74.31
C HIS A 201 52.61 50.50 -73.26
N PHE A 202 51.54 51.12 -72.78
CA PHE A 202 51.62 52.11 -71.70
C PHE A 202 51.56 51.40 -70.33
N GLN A 203 52.53 51.69 -69.47
CA GLN A 203 52.70 51.03 -68.15
C GLN A 203 51.89 51.73 -67.04
N LEU A 204 50.71 52.27 -67.37
CA LEU A 204 49.83 52.95 -66.43
C LEU A 204 48.79 51.98 -65.85
N ASP A 205 48.62 51.99 -64.54
CA ASP A 205 47.60 51.20 -63.87
C ASP A 205 46.24 51.94 -63.95
N LEU A 206 45.31 51.38 -64.72
CA LEU A 206 43.96 51.90 -64.88
C LEU A 206 42.97 51.31 -63.87
N CYS A 207 43.41 50.37 -63.03
CA CYS A 207 42.57 49.69 -62.05
C CYS A 207 41.91 50.66 -61.05
N PRO A 208 42.59 51.66 -60.47
CA PRO A 208 41.95 52.63 -59.58
C PRO A 208 40.81 53.40 -60.27
N LEU A 209 41.02 53.80 -61.53
CA LEU A 209 40.01 54.48 -62.32
C LEU A 209 38.83 53.55 -62.64
N ALA A 210 39.10 52.27 -62.90
CA ALA A 210 38.07 51.27 -63.14
C ALA A 210 37.17 51.08 -61.91
N PHE A 211 37.77 50.98 -60.72
CA PHE A 211 37.02 50.85 -59.47
C PHE A 211 36.18 52.10 -59.17
N SER A 212 36.62 53.27 -59.62
CA SER A 212 35.87 54.53 -59.55
C SER A 212 34.52 54.42 -60.26
N VAL A 213 34.54 53.98 -61.52
CA VAL A 213 33.34 53.74 -62.34
C VAL A 213 32.45 52.67 -61.70
N SER A 214 33.08 51.61 -61.20
CA SER A 214 32.42 50.47 -60.56
C SER A 214 31.68 50.86 -59.28
N GLY A 215 32.27 51.76 -58.48
CA GLY A 215 31.65 52.32 -57.29
C GLY A 215 30.41 53.15 -57.63
N ILE A 216 30.43 53.95 -58.71
CA ILE A 216 29.26 54.72 -59.18
C ILE A 216 28.13 53.77 -59.62
N ILE A 217 28.43 52.73 -60.41
CA ILE A 217 27.43 51.74 -60.86
C ILE A 217 26.81 51.02 -59.66
N SER A 218 27.64 50.60 -58.70
CA SER A 218 27.19 49.93 -57.48
C SER A 218 26.29 50.84 -56.63
N SER A 219 26.65 52.13 -56.53
CA SER A 219 25.86 53.14 -55.82
C SER A 219 24.48 53.32 -56.43
N TYR A 220 24.43 53.48 -57.77
CA TYR A 220 23.17 53.59 -58.49
C TYR A 220 22.27 52.39 -58.25
N ALA A 221 22.83 51.17 -58.29
CA ALA A 221 22.09 49.94 -58.03
C ALA A 221 21.50 49.90 -56.61
N ILE A 222 22.30 50.30 -55.61
CA ILE A 222 21.89 50.33 -54.20
C ILE A 222 20.75 51.30 -53.96
N PHE A 223 20.84 52.53 -54.50
CA PHE A 223 19.86 53.58 -54.24
C PHE A 223 18.57 53.41 -55.03
N LYS A 224 18.63 53.08 -56.32
CA LYS A 224 17.45 52.97 -57.17
C LYS A 224 16.62 51.73 -56.86
N PHE A 225 17.25 50.60 -56.55
CA PHE A 225 16.56 49.32 -56.40
C PHE A 225 16.36 48.86 -54.96
N LYS A 226 16.64 49.71 -53.95
CA LYS A 226 16.44 49.40 -52.51
C LYS A 226 17.07 48.06 -52.10
N LEU A 227 18.29 47.84 -52.58
CA LEU A 227 19.03 46.57 -52.74
C LEU A 227 19.25 45.71 -51.48
N LEU A 228 18.70 46.10 -50.32
CA LEU A 228 18.98 45.49 -49.01
C LEU A 228 17.75 45.57 -48.07
N LYS A 229 16.51 45.53 -48.59
CA LYS A 229 15.28 45.29 -47.78
C LYS A 229 14.95 43.79 -47.77
N ILE A 230 14.61 43.25 -46.60
CA ILE A 230 14.56 41.79 -46.26
C ILE A 230 13.27 41.08 -46.75
N THR A 231 12.51 41.64 -47.68
CA THR A 231 11.11 41.20 -47.89
C THR A 231 10.90 39.78 -48.45
N PRO A 232 11.68 39.24 -49.41
CA PRO A 232 11.38 37.89 -49.96
C PRO A 232 11.94 36.73 -49.12
N ILE A 233 13.16 36.87 -48.59
CA ILE A 233 13.82 35.79 -47.81
C ILE A 233 13.10 35.57 -46.49
N ALA A 234 12.61 36.63 -45.84
CA ALA A 234 11.84 36.47 -44.61
C ALA A 234 10.53 35.72 -44.85
N LEU A 235 9.82 35.98 -45.96
CA LEU A 235 8.57 35.28 -46.27
C LEU A 235 8.80 33.79 -46.57
N GLU A 236 9.80 33.46 -47.38
CA GLU A 236 10.15 32.05 -47.66
C GLU A 236 10.67 31.33 -46.41
N LYS A 237 11.45 32.03 -45.57
CA LYS A 237 11.97 31.47 -44.32
C LYS A 237 10.87 31.27 -43.28
N VAL A 238 9.91 32.19 -43.20
CA VAL A 238 8.72 32.06 -42.35
C VAL A 238 7.87 30.89 -42.84
N PHE A 239 7.51 30.84 -44.13
CA PHE A 239 6.74 29.74 -44.70
C PHE A 239 7.42 28.39 -44.46
N SER A 240 8.72 28.29 -44.74
CA SER A 240 9.51 27.06 -44.56
C SER A 240 9.74 26.63 -43.11
N ASN A 241 9.68 27.57 -42.15
CA ASN A 241 9.91 27.30 -40.72
C ASN A 241 8.61 27.34 -39.89
N MET A 242 7.45 27.56 -40.51
CA MET A 242 6.16 27.40 -39.83
C MET A 242 6.07 25.98 -39.26
N LEU A 243 5.61 25.88 -38.00
CA LEU A 243 5.45 24.61 -37.30
C LEU A 243 4.23 23.84 -37.82
N ASP A 244 3.18 24.58 -38.20
CA ASP A 244 1.98 24.01 -38.82
C ASP A 244 2.29 23.58 -40.26
N GLY A 245 1.79 22.42 -40.66
CA GLY A 245 1.90 21.95 -42.05
C GLY A 245 1.00 22.77 -42.95
N VAL A 246 1.57 23.49 -43.91
CA VAL A 246 0.82 24.31 -44.86
C VAL A 246 0.97 23.74 -46.26
N ILE A 247 -0.16 23.50 -46.93
CA ILE A 247 -0.22 23.04 -48.32
C ILE A 247 -1.14 23.99 -49.09
N ILE A 248 -0.68 24.48 -50.23
CA ILE A 248 -1.39 25.40 -51.12
C ILE A 248 -1.77 24.64 -52.38
N LEU A 249 -3.05 24.72 -52.73
CA LEU A 249 -3.65 24.09 -53.89
C LEU A 249 -4.21 25.13 -54.85
N ASP A 250 -4.22 24.83 -56.15
CA ASP A 250 -4.94 25.62 -57.16
C ASP A 250 -6.44 25.28 -57.19
N SER A 251 -7.18 25.90 -58.12
CA SER A 251 -8.63 25.67 -58.30
C SER A 251 -8.98 24.25 -58.75
N GLU A 252 -8.02 23.49 -59.29
CA GLU A 252 -8.16 22.10 -59.71
C GLU A 252 -7.60 21.09 -58.69
N ASN A 253 -7.24 21.57 -57.49
CA ASN A 253 -6.59 20.82 -56.41
C ASN A 253 -5.19 20.24 -56.75
N ASN A 254 -4.44 20.87 -57.67
CA ASN A 254 -3.02 20.58 -57.87
C ASN A 254 -2.19 21.26 -56.78
N ILE A 255 -1.11 20.62 -56.35
CA ILE A 255 -0.22 21.17 -55.32
C ILE A 255 0.64 22.28 -55.91
N VAL A 256 0.35 23.51 -55.50
CA VAL A 256 1.08 24.71 -55.91
C VAL A 256 2.35 24.89 -55.09
N ASN A 257 2.26 24.70 -53.77
CA ASN A 257 3.39 24.86 -52.86
C ASN A 257 3.08 24.24 -51.49
N PHE A 258 4.11 23.86 -50.73
CA PHE A 258 3.94 23.31 -49.39
C PHE A 258 5.22 23.47 -48.55
N ASN A 259 5.07 23.65 -47.24
CA ASN A 259 6.20 23.95 -46.36
C ASN A 259 6.90 22.71 -45.79
N ASN A 260 8.03 22.89 -45.09
CA ASN A 260 8.77 21.75 -44.51
C ASN A 260 7.99 21.00 -43.42
N ALA A 261 7.13 21.68 -42.65
CA ALA A 261 6.29 21.01 -41.67
C ALA A 261 5.32 20.02 -42.34
N SER A 262 4.69 20.41 -43.45
CA SER A 262 3.80 19.52 -44.21
C SER A 262 4.53 18.28 -44.73
N LYS A 263 5.81 18.40 -45.15
CA LYS A 263 6.67 17.27 -45.53
C LYS A 263 6.93 16.30 -44.39
N ASN A 264 6.99 16.81 -43.16
CA ASN A 264 7.21 15.96 -41.99
C ASN A 264 5.92 15.25 -41.54
N ILE A 265 4.76 15.89 -41.73
CA ILE A 265 3.46 15.33 -41.39
C ILE A 265 2.97 14.31 -42.43
N ILE A 266 3.15 14.62 -43.72
CA ILE A 266 2.81 13.75 -44.86
C ILE A 266 4.12 13.40 -45.57
N SER A 267 4.55 12.16 -45.39
CA SER A 267 5.86 11.70 -45.87
C SER A 267 5.98 11.70 -47.40
N GLU A 268 4.85 11.53 -48.09
CA GLU A 268 4.67 11.48 -49.54
C GLU A 268 5.00 12.83 -50.20
N LEU A 269 4.83 13.93 -49.45
CA LEU A 269 5.23 15.27 -49.88
C LEU A 269 6.76 15.42 -49.96
N LYS A 270 7.56 14.56 -49.29
CA LYS A 270 9.03 14.59 -49.44
C LYS A 270 9.50 14.20 -50.84
N TYR A 271 8.70 13.43 -51.56
CA TYR A 271 9.02 12.89 -52.90
C TYR A 271 8.21 13.56 -54.01
N THR A 272 7.56 14.68 -53.70
CA THR A 272 6.74 15.46 -54.63
C THR A 272 7.48 16.75 -54.96
N GLU A 273 7.66 17.06 -56.25
CA GLU A 273 8.17 18.36 -56.70
C GLU A 273 7.03 19.37 -56.81
N ASP A 274 7.32 20.66 -56.57
CA ASP A 274 6.32 21.74 -56.64
C ASP A 274 5.69 21.81 -58.04
N GLY A 275 4.36 21.71 -58.13
CA GLY A 275 3.60 22.01 -59.35
C GLY A 275 3.12 20.83 -60.20
N ASP A 276 3.52 19.58 -59.94
CA ASP A 276 3.32 18.49 -60.92
C ASP A 276 2.31 17.39 -60.52
N LYS A 277 1.69 17.44 -59.34
CA LYS A 277 0.75 16.37 -58.89
C LYS A 277 -0.53 16.89 -58.25
N LYS A 278 -1.64 16.19 -58.54
CA LYS A 278 -2.92 16.35 -57.82
C LYS A 278 -2.80 15.88 -56.39
N ILE A 279 -3.42 16.62 -55.46
CA ILE A 279 -3.42 16.25 -54.03
C ILE A 279 -4.03 14.87 -53.78
N ASP A 280 -5.01 14.47 -54.61
CA ASP A 280 -5.65 13.15 -54.59
C ASP A 280 -4.68 12.00 -54.86
N GLU A 281 -3.61 12.26 -55.63
CA GLU A 281 -2.61 11.25 -55.94
C GLU A 281 -1.57 11.10 -54.84
N VAL A 282 -1.23 12.20 -54.17
CA VAL A 282 -0.24 12.23 -53.10
C VAL A 282 -0.82 11.70 -51.79
N LEU A 283 -2.11 11.92 -51.52
CA LEU A 283 -2.77 11.54 -50.28
C LEU A 283 -3.63 10.27 -50.37
N LYS A 284 -3.36 9.36 -51.32
CA LYS A 284 -4.14 8.12 -51.54
C LYS A 284 -4.33 7.29 -50.26
N GLU A 285 -3.32 7.23 -49.41
CA GLU A 285 -3.33 6.49 -48.14
C GLU A 285 -4.06 7.24 -47.02
N HIS A 286 -4.24 8.56 -47.14
CA HIS A 286 -4.89 9.43 -46.15
C HIS A 286 -6.36 9.71 -46.52
N LYS A 287 -7.18 8.64 -46.58
CA LYS A 287 -8.59 8.70 -47.00
C LYS A 287 -9.46 9.70 -46.19
N THR A 288 -9.14 9.90 -44.91
CA THR A 288 -9.81 10.87 -44.04
C THR A 288 -9.51 12.32 -44.44
N LEU A 289 -8.25 12.61 -44.78
CA LEU A 289 -7.81 13.93 -45.25
C LEU A 289 -8.43 14.26 -46.61
N LEU A 290 -8.47 13.29 -47.53
CA LEU A 290 -9.10 13.44 -48.85
C LEU A 290 -10.60 13.74 -48.78
N LYS A 291 -11.33 13.06 -47.88
CA LYS A 291 -12.76 13.35 -47.64
C LYS A 291 -12.98 14.76 -47.11
N ALA A 292 -12.09 15.24 -46.24
CA ALA A 292 -12.17 16.59 -45.68
C ALA A 292 -11.89 17.67 -46.74
N ILE A 293 -10.90 17.47 -47.62
CA ILE A 293 -10.52 18.41 -48.69
C ILE A 293 -11.62 18.58 -49.75
N ASN A 294 -12.33 17.49 -50.06
CA ASN A 294 -13.37 17.47 -51.09
C ASN A 294 -14.73 18.01 -50.61
N ASN A 295 -14.96 18.11 -49.29
CA ASN A 295 -16.17 18.74 -48.75
C ASN A 295 -16.00 20.27 -48.68
N LYS A 296 -16.96 21.01 -49.26
CA LYS A 296 -16.92 22.49 -49.39
C LYS A 296 -17.02 23.26 -48.06
N SER A 297 -17.28 22.60 -46.94
CA SER A 297 -17.32 23.20 -45.60
C SER A 297 -16.78 22.18 -44.60
N TYR A 298 -15.52 22.34 -44.20
CA TYR A 298 -14.89 21.45 -43.23
C TYR A 298 -13.90 22.24 -42.37
N ASN A 299 -14.29 22.54 -41.13
CA ASN A 299 -13.42 23.16 -40.14
C ASN A 299 -13.51 22.34 -38.84
N GLY A 300 -12.37 21.81 -38.40
CA GLY A 300 -12.19 21.46 -36.98
C GLY A 300 -12.13 19.99 -36.58
N ASN A 301 -12.09 19.01 -37.50
CA ASN A 301 -11.91 17.61 -37.08
C ASN A 301 -10.45 17.30 -36.72
N LEU A 302 -10.28 16.59 -35.61
CA LEU A 302 -9.05 15.95 -35.18
C LEU A 302 -8.76 14.77 -36.12
N ILE A 303 -7.57 14.78 -36.70
CA ILE A 303 -7.07 13.75 -37.60
C ILE A 303 -5.91 13.06 -36.90
N ASN A 304 -6.04 11.76 -36.68
CA ASN A 304 -4.92 10.93 -36.24
C ASN A 304 -4.12 10.49 -37.47
N ILE A 305 -2.83 10.85 -37.49
CA ILE A 305 -1.88 10.41 -38.50
C ILE A 305 -0.81 9.57 -37.79
N ASN A 306 -0.67 8.32 -38.21
CA ASN A 306 0.38 7.43 -37.73
C ASN A 306 1.65 7.66 -38.54
N ASP A 307 2.67 8.28 -37.94
CA ASP A 307 4.02 8.38 -38.51
C ASP A 307 4.94 7.40 -37.77
N LYS A 308 5.53 6.44 -38.49
CA LYS A 308 6.53 5.48 -37.97
C LYS A 308 6.14 4.75 -36.66
N GLY A 309 4.85 4.42 -36.51
CA GLY A 309 4.34 3.69 -35.35
C GLY A 309 3.98 4.56 -34.14
N GLN A 310 4.03 5.89 -34.25
CA GLN A 310 3.58 6.82 -33.21
C GLN A 310 2.35 7.61 -33.72
N SER A 311 1.22 7.49 -33.02
CA SER A 311 0.01 8.26 -33.33
C SER A 311 0.19 9.72 -32.96
N ARG A 312 -0.03 10.62 -33.92
CA ARG A 312 -0.02 12.07 -33.72
C ARG A 312 -1.36 12.67 -34.11
N TYR A 313 -1.78 13.69 -33.37
CA TYR A 313 -3.08 14.33 -33.51
C TYR A 313 -2.93 15.70 -34.18
N TYR A 314 -3.61 15.89 -35.31
CA TYR A 314 -3.59 17.12 -36.09
C TYR A 314 -4.98 17.72 -36.25
N LYS A 315 -5.10 19.04 -36.11
CA LYS A 315 -6.32 19.78 -36.45
C LYS A 315 -6.20 20.37 -37.86
N LEU A 316 -7.12 20.01 -38.75
CA LEU A 316 -7.14 20.48 -40.13
C LEU A 316 -8.06 21.71 -40.30
N ASN A 317 -7.52 22.78 -40.88
CA ASN A 317 -8.25 23.98 -41.30
C ASN A 317 -8.07 24.20 -42.81
N ILE A 318 -9.17 24.49 -43.51
CA ILE A 318 -9.18 24.68 -44.97
C ILE A 318 -9.72 26.08 -45.28
N ASN A 319 -8.88 26.92 -45.89
CA ASN A 319 -9.24 28.28 -46.29
C ASN A 319 -9.17 28.44 -47.81
N ASN A 320 -10.26 28.85 -48.45
CA ASN A 320 -10.26 29.14 -49.89
C ASN A 320 -9.64 30.52 -50.17
N ILE A 321 -8.87 30.61 -51.25
CA ILE A 321 -8.31 31.86 -51.77
C ILE A 321 -9.24 32.34 -52.89
N TYR A 322 -9.60 33.62 -52.86
CA TYR A 322 -10.46 34.26 -53.87
C TYR A 322 -9.74 35.45 -54.53
N GLU A 323 -10.03 35.68 -55.80
CA GLU A 323 -9.64 36.88 -56.51
C GLU A 323 -10.61 38.04 -56.20
N ALA A 324 -10.22 39.29 -56.50
CA ALA A 324 -11.07 40.47 -56.32
C ALA A 324 -12.41 40.42 -57.10
N SER A 325 -12.49 39.55 -58.12
CA SER A 325 -13.69 39.21 -58.91
C SER A 325 -14.66 38.27 -58.19
N GLY A 326 -14.25 37.64 -57.08
CA GLY A 326 -15.03 36.66 -56.33
C GLY A 326 -14.82 35.20 -56.76
N GLU A 327 -14.05 34.93 -57.82
CA GLU A 327 -13.70 33.56 -58.23
C GLU A 327 -12.63 32.96 -57.30
N SER A 328 -12.78 31.67 -56.97
CA SER A 328 -11.79 30.98 -56.14
C SER A 328 -10.59 30.54 -56.97
N ILE A 329 -9.41 31.02 -56.59
CA ILE A 329 -8.15 30.73 -57.29
C ILE A 329 -7.38 29.55 -56.69
N GLY A 330 -7.85 29.02 -55.54
CA GLY A 330 -7.20 27.90 -54.87
C GLY A 330 -7.62 27.74 -53.41
N LYS A 331 -6.92 26.87 -52.68
CA LYS A 331 -7.16 26.59 -51.26
C LYS A 331 -5.85 26.48 -50.48
N ILE A 332 -5.89 26.82 -49.20
CA ILE A 332 -4.80 26.65 -48.24
C ILE A 332 -5.27 25.64 -47.19
N LEU A 333 -4.52 24.55 -47.05
CA LEU A 333 -4.68 23.55 -46.00
C LEU A 333 -3.66 23.84 -44.90
N ILE A 334 -4.12 23.89 -43.65
CA ILE A 334 -3.28 24.09 -42.48
C ILE A 334 -3.50 22.93 -41.52
N LEU A 335 -2.42 22.24 -41.16
CA LEU A 335 -2.36 21.10 -40.24
C LEU A 335 -1.63 21.50 -38.96
N ASN A 336 -2.36 21.70 -37.87
CA ASN A 336 -1.81 22.10 -36.57
C ASN A 336 -1.58 20.87 -35.69
N ASP A 337 -0.36 20.67 -35.18
CA ASP A 337 -0.06 19.59 -34.23
C ASP A 337 -0.66 19.91 -32.85
N VAL A 338 -1.59 19.09 -32.40
CA VAL A 338 -2.23 19.19 -31.07
C VAL A 338 -1.92 17.99 -30.18
N THR A 339 -0.89 17.20 -30.54
CA THR A 339 -0.57 15.94 -29.86
C THR A 339 -0.26 16.13 -28.38
N GLU A 340 0.55 17.12 -28.00
CA GLU A 340 0.91 17.36 -26.59
C GLU A 340 -0.30 17.77 -25.75
N PHE A 341 -1.15 18.64 -26.29
CA PHE A 341 -2.37 19.08 -25.62
C PHE A 341 -3.33 17.91 -25.39
N GLU A 342 -3.52 17.06 -26.40
CA GLU A 342 -4.36 15.86 -26.29
C GLU A 342 -3.79 14.84 -25.30
N LEU A 343 -2.47 14.61 -25.32
CA LEU A 343 -1.80 13.71 -24.37
C LEU A 343 -1.86 14.23 -22.92
N GLN A 344 -1.73 15.54 -22.70
CA GLN A 344 -1.88 16.14 -21.36
C GLN A 344 -3.32 16.05 -20.87
N ARG A 345 -4.29 16.28 -21.76
CA ARG A 345 -5.71 16.11 -21.45
C ARG A 345 -6.02 14.67 -21.07
N GLU A 346 -5.56 13.71 -21.86
CA GLU A 346 -5.70 12.28 -21.57
C GLU A 346 -5.01 11.89 -20.25
N LYS A 347 -3.78 12.39 -20.01
CA LYS A 347 -3.06 12.15 -18.75
C LYS A 347 -3.78 12.73 -17.54
N LEU A 348 -4.41 13.90 -17.67
CA LEU A 348 -5.21 14.50 -16.60
C LEU A 348 -6.47 13.67 -16.33
N TYR A 349 -7.18 13.24 -17.37
CA TYR A 349 -8.32 12.32 -17.23
C TYR A 349 -7.92 11.01 -16.58
N ASN A 350 -6.81 10.41 -17.00
CA ASN A 350 -6.28 9.18 -16.42
C ASN A 350 -5.87 9.37 -14.94
N ASN A 351 -5.26 10.51 -14.59
CA ASN A 351 -4.92 10.82 -13.20
C ASN A 351 -6.17 11.01 -12.32
N LEU A 352 -7.19 11.71 -12.82
CA LEU A 352 -8.46 11.88 -12.10
C LEU A 352 -9.16 10.53 -11.88
N ASN A 353 -9.31 9.74 -12.94
CA ASN A 353 -9.86 8.39 -12.84
C ASN A 353 -9.02 7.51 -11.90
N PHE A 354 -7.70 7.63 -11.92
CA PHE A 354 -6.82 6.87 -11.04
C PHE A 354 -7.03 7.23 -9.56
N VAL A 355 -7.16 8.52 -9.22
CA VAL A 355 -7.42 8.96 -7.83
C VAL A 355 -8.79 8.50 -7.34
N GLU A 356 -9.84 8.60 -8.18
CA GLU A 356 -11.16 8.05 -7.84
C GLU A 356 -11.10 6.54 -7.64
N THR A 357 -10.43 5.82 -8.55
CA THR A 357 -10.25 4.36 -8.45
C THR A 357 -9.49 3.97 -7.18
N LEU A 358 -8.48 4.76 -6.77
CA LEU A 358 -7.75 4.51 -5.52
C LEU A 358 -8.63 4.68 -4.28
N MET A 359 -9.46 5.73 -4.24
CA MET A 359 -10.38 5.93 -3.13
C MET A 359 -11.46 4.84 -3.09
N ASP A 360 -11.98 4.43 -4.24
CA ASP A 360 -12.98 3.36 -4.35
C ASP A 360 -12.43 1.96 -4.05
N ALA A 361 -11.14 1.73 -4.27
CA ALA A 361 -10.48 0.48 -3.90
C ALA A 361 -10.23 0.35 -2.39
N ILE A 362 -10.30 1.45 -1.62
CA ILE A 362 -10.19 1.40 -0.16
C ILE A 362 -11.50 0.87 0.43
N PRO A 363 -11.50 -0.26 1.15
CA PRO A 363 -12.72 -0.90 1.63
C PRO A 363 -13.40 -0.14 2.79
N ASN A 364 -12.75 0.89 3.33
CA ASN A 364 -13.29 1.69 4.42
C ASN A 364 -14.08 2.87 3.85
N PRO A 365 -15.24 3.22 4.44
CA PRO A 365 -15.96 4.44 4.10
C PRO A 365 -15.09 5.69 4.23
N ILE A 366 -14.95 6.45 3.14
CA ILE A 366 -14.25 7.73 3.08
C ILE A 366 -15.19 8.79 2.55
N TYR A 367 -15.21 9.95 3.20
CA TYR A 367 -15.96 11.12 2.74
C TYR A 367 -15.15 12.41 2.92
N SER A 368 -15.53 13.43 2.17
CA SER A 368 -15.03 14.79 2.33
C SER A 368 -16.18 15.79 2.38
N LYS A 369 -15.99 16.84 3.18
CA LYS A 369 -16.88 17.99 3.31
C LYS A 369 -16.12 19.28 3.05
N ASP A 370 -16.81 20.28 2.53
CA ASP A 370 -16.30 21.65 2.41
C ASP A 370 -16.38 22.43 3.74
N GLU A 371 -16.04 23.73 3.68
CA GLU A 371 -16.05 24.65 4.84
C GLU A 371 -17.43 24.92 5.42
N TYR A 372 -18.50 24.59 4.69
CA TYR A 372 -19.89 24.72 5.13
C TYR A 372 -20.47 23.39 5.61
N GLY A 373 -19.66 22.33 5.69
CA GLY A 373 -20.09 21.00 6.11
C GLY A 373 -20.88 20.24 5.04
N VAL A 374 -20.81 20.67 3.77
CA VAL A 374 -21.47 20.03 2.64
C VAL A 374 -20.59 18.91 2.09
N TYR A 375 -21.15 17.72 1.90
CA TYR A 375 -20.43 16.60 1.31
C TYR A 375 -20.07 16.91 -0.15
N ASN A 376 -18.78 16.90 -0.48
CA ASN A 376 -18.27 17.20 -1.82
C ASN A 376 -17.55 16.00 -2.47
N HIS A 377 -17.19 14.98 -1.69
CA HIS A 377 -16.63 13.73 -2.21
C HIS A 377 -16.90 12.54 -1.28
N CYS A 378 -16.97 11.33 -1.84
CA CYS A 378 -16.98 10.06 -1.11
C CYS A 378 -16.54 8.91 -2.02
N ASN A 379 -16.07 7.81 -1.41
CA ASN A 379 -15.81 6.56 -2.12
C ASN A 379 -17.05 5.64 -2.13
N ASN A 380 -17.00 4.58 -2.93
CA ASN A 380 -18.08 3.59 -3.00
C ASN A 380 -18.32 2.84 -1.68
N ALA A 381 -17.29 2.61 -0.87
CA ALA A 381 -17.46 1.98 0.43
C ALA A 381 -18.37 2.81 1.35
N PHE A 382 -18.32 4.14 1.27
CA PHE A 382 -19.18 5.02 2.08
C PHE A 382 -20.66 4.96 1.68
N THR A 383 -20.95 4.99 0.38
CA THR A 383 -22.32 4.87 -0.13
C THR A 383 -22.88 3.48 0.12
N GLU A 384 -22.07 2.42 -0.06
CA GLU A 384 -22.48 1.04 0.23
C GLU A 384 -22.73 0.77 1.71
N TYR A 385 -21.99 1.43 2.61
CA TYR A 385 -22.13 1.26 4.05
C TYR A 385 -23.43 1.91 4.58
N LEU A 386 -23.74 3.12 4.11
CA LEU A 386 -24.95 3.85 4.50
C LEU A 386 -26.20 3.47 3.69
N GLY A 387 -26.03 2.87 2.51
CA GLY A 387 -27.13 2.55 1.59
C GLY A 387 -27.70 3.78 0.87
N ILE A 388 -26.88 4.81 0.64
CA ILE A 388 -27.27 6.10 0.04
C ILE A 388 -26.49 6.31 -1.25
N THR A 389 -27.13 6.84 -2.30
CA THR A 389 -26.46 7.11 -3.57
C THR A 389 -25.52 8.31 -3.49
N LYS A 390 -24.53 8.38 -4.39
CA LYS A 390 -23.61 9.53 -4.44
C LYS A 390 -24.35 10.81 -4.83
N GLU A 391 -25.35 10.71 -5.70
CA GLU A 391 -26.20 11.82 -6.13
C GLU A 391 -27.02 12.42 -4.98
N ASP A 392 -27.53 11.58 -4.07
CA ASP A 392 -28.29 12.04 -2.90
C ASP A 392 -27.37 12.56 -1.78
N LEU A 393 -26.09 12.15 -1.77
CA LEU A 393 -25.12 12.57 -0.76
C LEU A 393 -24.45 13.90 -1.10
N ILE A 394 -23.93 14.01 -2.33
CA ILE A 394 -23.07 15.13 -2.74
C ILE A 394 -23.90 16.41 -2.89
N GLY A 395 -23.44 17.49 -2.28
CA GLY A 395 -24.14 18.78 -2.24
C GLY A 395 -25.09 18.94 -1.05
N ASN A 396 -25.24 17.92 -0.21
CA ASN A 396 -26.07 17.95 0.99
C ASN A 396 -25.24 18.04 2.29
N THR A 397 -25.85 18.49 3.39
CA THR A 397 -25.24 18.53 4.72
C THR A 397 -25.66 17.30 5.55
N ALA A 398 -25.01 17.07 6.70
CA ALA A 398 -25.37 15.96 7.58
C ALA A 398 -26.86 15.97 8.02
N TYR A 399 -27.47 17.16 8.13
CA TYR A 399 -28.90 17.31 8.49
C TYR A 399 -29.87 16.80 7.43
N ALA A 400 -29.45 16.71 6.17
CA ALA A 400 -30.28 16.15 5.10
C ALA A 400 -30.21 14.62 5.05
N ILE A 401 -29.23 14.01 5.71
CA ILE A 401 -28.89 12.58 5.59
C ILE A 401 -29.19 11.81 6.87
N PHE A 402 -28.88 12.38 8.04
CA PHE A 402 -29.02 11.73 9.33
C PHE A 402 -30.14 12.36 10.16
N GLU A 403 -30.64 11.62 11.15
CA GLU A 403 -31.58 12.17 12.14
C GLU A 403 -31.00 13.42 12.82
N GLU A 404 -31.86 14.39 13.12
CA GLU A 404 -31.49 15.73 13.59
C GLU A 404 -30.51 15.70 14.77
N LYS A 405 -30.74 14.81 15.74
CA LYS A 405 -29.89 14.68 16.93
C LYS A 405 -28.49 14.16 16.61
N LEU A 406 -28.34 13.26 15.65
CA LEU A 406 -27.04 12.75 15.21
C LEU A 406 -26.33 13.74 14.28
N ALA A 407 -27.08 14.36 13.37
CA ALA A 407 -26.56 15.40 12.48
C ALA A 407 -25.94 16.56 13.27
N GLU A 408 -26.60 17.02 14.35
CA GLU A 408 -26.09 18.07 15.23
C GLU A 408 -24.76 17.68 15.90
N VAL A 409 -24.62 16.42 16.33
CA VAL A 409 -23.38 15.91 16.92
C VAL A 409 -22.24 15.90 15.89
N TYR A 410 -22.50 15.43 14.68
CA TYR A 410 -21.49 15.39 13.62
C TYR A 410 -21.07 16.77 13.16
N ASP A 411 -22.03 17.68 12.98
CA ASP A 411 -21.78 19.06 12.55
C ASP A 411 -20.98 19.85 13.58
N LYS A 412 -21.33 19.74 14.87
CA LYS A 412 -20.54 20.33 15.97
C LYS A 412 -19.11 19.77 16.03
N ALA A 413 -18.95 18.46 15.83
CA ALA A 413 -17.62 17.84 15.81
C ALA A 413 -16.77 18.34 14.63
N ASP A 414 -17.36 18.41 13.43
CA ASP A 414 -16.69 18.89 12.21
C ASP A 414 -16.29 20.38 12.35
N MET A 415 -17.19 21.22 12.88
CA MET A 415 -16.92 22.64 13.14
C MET A 415 -15.85 22.87 14.22
N SER A 416 -15.81 22.04 15.26
CA SER A 416 -14.75 22.10 16.27
C SER A 416 -13.40 21.72 15.68
N LEU A 417 -13.35 20.65 14.88
CA LEU A 417 -12.14 20.18 14.22
C LEU A 417 -11.56 21.22 13.25
N MET A 418 -12.42 21.87 12.45
CA MET A 418 -12.01 22.94 11.54
C MET A 418 -11.43 24.17 12.25
N ARG A 419 -11.86 24.45 13.50
CA ARG A 419 -11.31 25.53 14.34
C ARG A 419 -9.96 25.19 14.94
N GLU A 420 -9.79 23.95 15.40
CA GLU A 420 -8.58 23.51 16.11
C GLU A 420 -7.40 23.17 15.18
N GLU A 421 -7.66 22.97 13.87
CA GLU A 421 -6.66 22.59 12.86
C GLU A 421 -5.85 21.34 13.26
N GLY A 422 -6.38 20.15 12.96
CA GLY A 422 -5.68 18.91 13.27
C GLY A 422 -6.42 17.65 12.85
N THR A 423 -6.30 16.62 13.68
CA THR A 423 -6.96 15.32 13.52
C THR A 423 -7.83 15.01 14.72
N GLN A 424 -8.96 14.35 14.49
CA GLN A 424 -9.87 13.89 15.54
C GLN A 424 -10.15 12.41 15.35
N VAL A 425 -9.99 11.62 16.42
CA VAL A 425 -10.33 10.20 16.43
C VAL A 425 -11.23 9.90 17.62
N TYR A 426 -12.42 9.36 17.37
CA TYR A 426 -13.36 8.97 18.42
C TYR A 426 -14.21 7.77 18.01
N GLU A 427 -14.60 6.98 19.01
CA GLU A 427 -15.57 5.89 18.85
C GLU A 427 -17.00 6.43 18.94
N SER A 428 -17.90 5.92 18.10
CA SER A 428 -19.32 6.20 18.15
C SER A 428 -20.11 5.04 17.55
N LYS A 429 -21.44 5.15 17.59
CA LYS A 429 -22.33 4.24 16.87
C LYS A 429 -22.80 4.86 15.57
N LEU A 430 -22.92 4.02 14.54
CA LEU A 430 -23.43 4.40 13.23
C LEU A 430 -24.40 3.34 12.74
N MET A 431 -25.52 3.77 12.16
CA MET A 431 -26.48 2.89 11.53
C MET A 431 -25.91 2.36 10.22
N HIS A 432 -25.85 1.03 10.08
CA HIS A 432 -25.50 0.38 8.82
C HIS A 432 -26.74 0.24 7.93
N LYS A 433 -26.57 0.06 6.61
CA LYS A 433 -27.68 -0.07 5.65
C LYS A 433 -28.69 -1.19 5.95
N ASP A 434 -28.31 -2.19 6.74
CA ASP A 434 -29.18 -3.30 7.16
C ASP A 434 -30.10 -2.95 8.35
N GLY A 435 -29.99 -1.72 8.89
CA GLY A 435 -30.77 -1.25 10.03
C GLY A 435 -30.19 -1.65 11.39
N THR A 436 -28.97 -2.18 11.45
CA THR A 436 -28.28 -2.49 12.71
C THR A 436 -27.29 -1.38 13.10
N GLU A 437 -27.12 -1.18 14.42
CA GLU A 437 -26.10 -0.26 14.95
C GLU A 437 -24.74 -0.94 14.97
N HIS A 438 -23.77 -0.31 14.30
CA HIS A 438 -22.37 -0.74 14.29
C HIS A 438 -21.51 0.18 15.17
N ASP A 439 -20.57 -0.41 15.90
CA ASP A 439 -19.51 0.31 16.59
C ASP A 439 -18.46 0.76 15.56
N VAL A 440 -18.26 2.06 15.43
CA VAL A 440 -17.32 2.63 14.46
C VAL A 440 -16.34 3.61 15.10
N ILE A 441 -15.14 3.71 14.53
CA ILE A 441 -14.19 4.79 14.80
C ILE A 441 -14.28 5.80 13.65
N PHE A 442 -14.56 7.05 14.00
CA PHE A 442 -14.39 8.18 13.08
C PHE A 442 -12.97 8.71 13.21
N SER A 443 -12.23 8.74 12.10
CA SER A 443 -10.92 9.38 11.98
C SER A 443 -11.02 10.52 10.98
N LYS A 444 -10.96 11.76 11.47
CA LYS A 444 -11.18 12.98 10.68
C LYS A 444 -9.94 13.85 10.68
N SER A 445 -9.66 14.51 9.55
CA SER A 445 -8.58 15.49 9.41
C SER A 445 -9.07 16.72 8.66
N VAL A 446 -8.56 17.89 9.03
CA VAL A 446 -8.77 19.11 8.24
C VAL A 446 -7.93 19.04 6.95
N VAL A 447 -8.52 19.44 5.84
CA VAL A 447 -7.83 19.59 4.55
C VAL A 447 -7.90 21.05 4.12
N VAL A 448 -6.76 21.61 3.71
CA VAL A 448 -6.64 23.03 3.35
C VAL A 448 -6.31 23.15 1.86
N ASN A 449 -7.00 24.06 1.17
CA ASN A 449 -6.71 24.50 -0.20
C ASN A 449 -5.27 25.06 -0.33
N GLU A 450 -4.63 24.93 -1.51
CA GLU A 450 -3.30 25.51 -1.83
C GLU A 450 -3.15 27.02 -1.52
N GLN A 451 -4.26 27.77 -1.49
CA GLN A 451 -4.32 29.20 -1.17
C GLN A 451 -4.52 29.48 0.33
N GLY A 452 -4.73 28.46 1.16
CA GLY A 452 -4.86 28.58 2.62
C GLY A 452 -6.19 29.11 3.13
N ASN A 453 -7.15 29.41 2.25
CA ASN A 453 -8.40 30.10 2.61
C ASN A 453 -9.56 29.16 2.97
N ASP A 454 -9.71 28.05 2.24
CA ASP A 454 -10.83 27.13 2.44
C ASP A 454 -10.36 25.91 3.23
N LYS A 455 -11.09 25.59 4.31
CA LYS A 455 -10.83 24.43 5.18
C LYS A 455 -11.98 23.46 5.06
N GLY A 456 -11.72 22.27 4.53
CA GLY A 456 -12.65 21.16 4.51
C GLY A 456 -12.29 20.10 5.54
N VAL A 457 -13.10 19.04 5.61
CA VAL A 457 -12.84 17.86 6.44
C VAL A 457 -12.79 16.63 5.54
N VAL A 458 -11.83 15.74 5.78
CA VAL A 458 -11.84 14.37 5.26
C VAL A 458 -12.02 13.43 6.43
N GLY A 459 -12.98 12.51 6.32
CA GLY A 459 -13.30 11.51 7.34
C GLY A 459 -13.19 10.11 6.79
N VAL A 460 -12.62 9.21 7.59
CA VAL A 460 -12.61 7.77 7.38
C VAL A 460 -13.38 7.11 8.52
N ILE A 461 -14.21 6.11 8.19
CA ILE A 461 -14.95 5.31 9.17
C ILE A 461 -14.34 3.91 9.20
N LEU A 462 -13.94 3.45 10.39
CA LEU A 462 -13.51 2.08 10.63
C LEU A 462 -14.59 1.36 11.43
N ASP A 463 -15.22 0.35 10.83
CA ASP A 463 -16.13 -0.53 11.53
C ASP A 463 -15.35 -1.50 12.41
N ILE A 464 -15.59 -1.43 13.72
CA ILE A 464 -14.95 -2.26 14.74
C ILE A 464 -15.96 -3.18 15.45
N THR A 465 -17.17 -3.32 14.91
CA THR A 465 -18.26 -4.09 15.53
C THR A 465 -17.87 -5.55 15.74
N GLU A 466 -17.40 -6.21 14.67
CA GLU A 466 -16.96 -7.61 14.74
C GLU A 466 -15.72 -7.76 15.63
N GLN A 467 -14.78 -6.80 15.53
CA GLN A 467 -13.57 -6.81 16.34
C GLN A 467 -13.88 -6.69 17.84
N LYS A 468 -14.81 -5.80 18.24
CA LYS A 468 -15.27 -5.67 19.62
C LYS A 468 -15.98 -6.94 20.11
N LYS A 469 -16.87 -7.53 19.29
CA LYS A 469 -17.53 -8.81 19.61
C LYS A 469 -16.51 -9.92 19.84
N ASN A 470 -15.54 -10.07 18.94
CA ASN A 470 -14.47 -11.07 19.04
C ASN A 470 -13.58 -10.82 20.25
N ARG A 471 -13.22 -9.56 20.54
CA ARG A 471 -12.42 -9.20 21.72
C ARG A 471 -13.16 -9.54 23.02
N LYS A 472 -14.47 -9.27 23.10
CA LYS A 472 -15.30 -9.66 24.24
C LYS A 472 -15.35 -11.18 24.41
N LYS A 473 -15.53 -11.93 23.30
CA LYS A 473 -15.51 -13.40 23.30
C LYS A 473 -14.17 -13.97 23.77
N ILE A 474 -13.05 -13.44 23.27
CA ILE A 474 -11.69 -13.86 23.68
C ILE A 474 -11.46 -13.61 25.17
N ASN A 475 -11.85 -12.43 25.69
CA ASN A 475 -11.71 -12.13 27.10
C ASN A 475 -12.53 -13.10 27.97
N LYS A 476 -13.80 -13.36 27.63
CA LYS A 476 -14.64 -14.37 28.33
C LYS A 476 -13.95 -15.75 28.34
N LEU A 477 -13.45 -16.23 27.20
CA LEU A 477 -12.75 -17.52 27.09
C LEU A 477 -11.43 -17.57 27.88
N SER A 478 -10.70 -16.46 27.95
CA SER A 478 -9.47 -16.38 28.75
C SER A 478 -9.77 -16.51 30.24
N THR A 479 -10.77 -15.78 30.74
CA THR A 479 -11.19 -15.86 32.15
C THR A 479 -11.71 -17.26 32.49
N LEU A 480 -12.47 -17.89 31.59
CA LEU A 480 -12.90 -19.28 31.73
C LEU A 480 -11.70 -20.23 31.85
N LYS A 481 -10.70 -20.10 30.98
CA LYS A 481 -9.51 -20.95 31.01
C LYS A 481 -8.75 -20.83 32.34
N GLU A 482 -8.59 -19.62 32.86
CA GLU A 482 -7.96 -19.38 34.16
C GLU A 482 -8.76 -20.03 35.29
N ALA A 483 -10.08 -19.85 35.30
CA ALA A 483 -10.96 -20.48 36.27
C ALA A 483 -10.89 -22.01 36.24
N MET A 484 -10.84 -22.62 35.05
CA MET A 484 -10.70 -24.07 34.90
C MET A 484 -9.38 -24.60 35.46
N LEU A 485 -8.26 -23.88 35.23
CA LEU A 485 -6.97 -24.27 35.79
C LEU A 485 -7.00 -24.21 37.31
N ASP A 486 -7.53 -23.13 37.87
CA ASP A 486 -7.67 -22.98 39.33
C ASP A 486 -8.52 -24.12 39.93
N ILE A 487 -9.68 -24.42 39.35
CA ILE A 487 -10.54 -25.54 39.78
C ILE A 487 -9.76 -26.86 39.68
N GLY A 488 -9.07 -27.10 38.56
CA GLY A 488 -8.26 -28.29 38.33
C GLY A 488 -7.19 -28.52 39.40
N TYR A 489 -6.52 -27.46 39.86
CA TYR A 489 -5.57 -27.54 40.97
C TYR A 489 -6.28 -27.79 42.30
N SER A 490 -7.36 -27.05 42.58
CA SER A 490 -8.11 -27.17 43.83
C SER A 490 -8.80 -28.52 44.03
N ILE A 491 -9.18 -29.21 42.94
CA ILE A 491 -9.68 -30.59 42.98
C ILE A 491 -8.70 -31.50 43.74
N ASN A 492 -7.39 -31.25 43.69
CA ASN A 492 -6.37 -32.07 44.36
C ASN A 492 -6.05 -31.66 45.79
N GLU A 493 -6.33 -30.43 46.17
CA GLU A 493 -5.98 -29.88 47.49
C GLU A 493 -7.14 -29.93 48.49
N ILE A 494 -8.37 -29.70 48.00
CA ILE A 494 -9.55 -29.60 48.85
C ILE A 494 -10.09 -31.00 49.15
N SER A 495 -10.26 -31.31 50.44
CA SER A 495 -10.82 -32.60 50.89
C SER A 495 -12.35 -32.58 51.05
N ASP A 496 -12.95 -31.44 51.39
CA ASP A 496 -14.41 -31.30 51.50
C ASP A 496 -15.02 -30.96 50.13
N ILE A 497 -15.98 -31.78 49.69
CA ILE A 497 -16.67 -31.57 48.42
C ILE A 497 -17.44 -30.25 48.38
N ASN A 498 -18.02 -29.80 49.51
CA ASN A 498 -18.80 -28.57 49.53
C ASN A 498 -17.92 -27.33 49.32
N ASP A 499 -16.71 -27.32 49.90
CA ASP A 499 -15.75 -26.23 49.68
C ASP A 499 -15.33 -26.14 48.20
N LEU A 500 -15.12 -27.29 47.57
CA LEU A 500 -14.77 -27.37 46.15
C LEU A 500 -15.94 -26.94 45.25
N LEU A 501 -17.17 -27.37 45.57
CA LEU A 501 -18.37 -26.95 44.85
C LEU A 501 -18.62 -25.44 45.01
N GLN A 502 -18.39 -24.88 46.20
CA GLN A 502 -18.51 -23.44 46.46
C GLN A 502 -17.49 -22.65 45.61
N LEU A 503 -16.24 -23.12 45.55
CA LEU A 503 -15.21 -22.51 44.70
C LEU A 503 -15.61 -22.53 43.21
N ILE A 504 -16.11 -23.67 42.71
CA ILE A 504 -16.58 -23.78 41.33
C ILE A 504 -17.71 -22.78 41.07
N LEU A 505 -18.70 -22.73 41.97
CA LEU A 505 -19.82 -21.81 41.87
C LEU A 505 -19.36 -20.34 41.84
N ASP A 506 -18.44 -19.96 42.73
CA ASP A 506 -17.86 -18.61 42.77
C ASP A 506 -17.15 -18.25 41.47
N LYS A 507 -16.38 -19.19 40.91
CA LYS A 507 -15.68 -19.02 39.64
C LYS A 507 -16.65 -18.87 38.47
N VAL A 508 -17.74 -19.65 38.44
CA VAL A 508 -18.78 -19.55 37.40
C VAL A 508 -19.45 -18.19 37.45
N ILE A 509 -19.91 -17.75 38.63
CA ILE A 509 -20.55 -16.45 38.80
C ILE A 509 -19.64 -15.32 38.31
N ASN A 510 -18.36 -15.34 38.69
CA ASN A 510 -17.40 -14.31 38.28
C ASN A 510 -17.13 -14.31 36.76
N CYS A 511 -17.19 -15.47 36.10
CA CYS A 511 -16.98 -15.53 34.65
C CYS A 511 -18.20 -15.05 33.85
N VAL A 512 -19.41 -15.24 34.38
CA VAL A 512 -20.66 -14.81 33.72
C VAL A 512 -20.95 -13.34 34.05
N ASP A 513 -21.25 -13.05 35.32
CA ASP A 513 -21.44 -11.70 35.87
C ASP A 513 -21.51 -11.81 37.40
N GLU A 514 -20.67 -11.04 38.11
CA GLU A 514 -20.62 -11.05 39.58
C GLU A 514 -21.94 -10.63 40.26
N ARG A 515 -22.84 -9.98 39.52
CA ARG A 515 -24.16 -9.55 40.01
C ARG A 515 -25.20 -10.66 40.01
N ASN A 516 -24.89 -11.81 39.41
CA ASN A 516 -25.80 -12.94 39.33
C ASN A 516 -25.78 -13.75 40.63
N CYS A 517 -26.89 -14.44 40.87
CA CYS A 517 -27.00 -15.47 41.90
C CYS A 517 -26.63 -16.82 41.28
N GLY A 518 -26.31 -17.82 42.09
CA GLY A 518 -26.06 -19.15 41.56
C GLY A 518 -26.08 -20.23 42.62
N SER A 519 -26.46 -21.43 42.20
CA SER A 519 -26.58 -22.61 43.06
C SER A 519 -26.06 -23.88 42.38
N ILE A 520 -25.57 -24.80 43.19
CA ILE A 520 -25.36 -26.19 42.80
C ILE A 520 -26.34 -27.04 43.60
N LEU A 521 -27.19 -27.76 42.88
CA LEU A 521 -28.16 -28.69 43.42
C LEU A 521 -27.64 -30.11 43.22
N LEU A 522 -27.76 -30.97 44.24
CA LEU A 522 -27.42 -32.39 44.15
C LEU A 522 -28.64 -33.25 44.50
N LEU A 523 -28.72 -34.42 43.88
CA LEU A 523 -29.76 -35.41 44.16
C LEU A 523 -29.46 -36.18 45.44
N ASP A 524 -30.48 -36.37 46.27
CA ASP A 524 -30.46 -37.30 47.40
C ASP A 524 -30.92 -38.72 47.01
N GLU A 525 -30.89 -39.64 47.98
CA GLU A 525 -31.29 -41.05 47.77
C GLU A 525 -32.75 -41.21 47.34
N ASN A 526 -33.61 -40.21 47.57
CA ASN A 526 -35.03 -40.21 47.20
C ASN A 526 -35.31 -39.40 45.93
N GLU A 527 -34.27 -39.12 45.12
CA GLU A 527 -34.35 -38.34 43.88
C GLU A 527 -34.85 -36.89 44.05
N ASN A 528 -34.62 -36.31 45.23
CA ASN A 528 -34.89 -34.89 45.46
C ASN A 528 -33.62 -34.05 45.28
N LEU A 529 -33.73 -32.98 44.52
CA LEU A 529 -32.73 -31.94 44.39
C LEU A 529 -32.70 -31.08 45.65
N LYS A 530 -31.52 -30.98 46.26
CA LYS A 530 -31.23 -30.14 47.42
C LYS A 530 -30.06 -29.23 47.11
N ILE A 531 -30.04 -28.05 47.71
CA ILE A 531 -28.93 -27.12 47.56
C ILE A 531 -27.72 -27.66 48.30
N ALA A 532 -26.65 -27.94 47.55
CA ALA A 532 -25.34 -28.25 48.13
C ALA A 532 -24.60 -26.96 48.48
N VAL A 533 -24.54 -26.02 47.53
CA VAL A 533 -23.94 -24.69 47.70
C VAL A 533 -24.75 -23.64 46.95
N ALA A 534 -24.74 -22.41 47.44
CA ALA A 534 -25.52 -21.31 46.90
C ALA A 534 -24.91 -19.95 47.25
N LYS A 535 -25.07 -18.98 46.35
CA LYS A 535 -24.64 -17.59 46.52
C LYS A 535 -25.68 -16.62 45.97
N GLY A 536 -25.95 -15.55 46.71
CA GLY A 536 -26.86 -14.49 46.29
C GLY A 536 -28.35 -14.70 46.64
N TYR A 537 -28.73 -15.82 47.27
CA TYR A 537 -30.12 -16.08 47.68
C TYR A 537 -30.38 -15.86 49.17
N ASN A 538 -31.66 -15.86 49.56
CA ASN A 538 -32.09 -15.78 50.94
C ASN A 538 -31.71 -17.04 51.76
N SER A 539 -31.00 -16.85 52.87
CA SER A 539 -30.48 -17.94 53.71
C SER A 539 -31.55 -18.82 54.38
N GLU A 540 -32.76 -18.30 54.64
CA GLU A 540 -33.85 -19.11 55.20
C GLU A 540 -34.50 -20.03 54.16
N GLU A 541 -34.53 -19.61 52.90
CA GLU A 541 -35.08 -20.40 51.79
C GLU A 541 -34.14 -21.53 51.38
N ILE A 542 -32.82 -21.25 51.36
CA ILE A 542 -31.80 -22.25 51.01
C ILE A 542 -31.96 -23.54 51.84
N LYS A 543 -32.21 -23.43 53.14
CA LYS A 543 -32.34 -24.59 54.05
C LYS A 543 -33.62 -25.40 53.85
N LYS A 544 -34.67 -24.78 53.30
CA LYS A 544 -36.00 -25.40 53.12
C LYS A 544 -36.21 -25.93 51.70
N PHE A 545 -35.35 -25.53 50.76
CA PHE A 545 -35.48 -25.89 49.37
C PHE A 545 -35.24 -27.38 49.15
N SER A 546 -36.27 -28.05 48.62
CA SER A 546 -36.18 -29.42 48.13
C SER A 546 -37.26 -29.62 47.07
N ILE A 547 -36.87 -30.10 45.90
CA ILE A 547 -37.80 -30.38 44.79
C ILE A 547 -37.46 -31.74 44.19
N LYS A 548 -38.47 -32.49 43.74
CA LYS A 548 -38.22 -33.73 43.02
C LYS A 548 -37.62 -33.45 41.66
N LEU A 549 -36.78 -34.36 41.17
CA LEU A 549 -36.20 -34.25 39.83
C LEU A 549 -37.25 -34.12 38.72
N GLU A 550 -38.38 -34.85 38.84
CA GLU A 550 -39.49 -34.79 37.87
C GLU A 550 -40.15 -33.41 37.81
N ASP A 551 -40.13 -32.64 38.90
CA ASP A 551 -40.75 -31.31 38.96
C ASP A 551 -39.73 -30.18 38.69
N ALA A 552 -38.51 -30.52 38.27
CA ALA A 552 -37.43 -29.55 38.10
C ALA A 552 -37.71 -28.60 36.92
N TRP A 553 -37.98 -27.34 37.28
CA TRP A 553 -38.12 -26.13 36.47
C TRP A 553 -39.44 -26.05 35.72
N PHE A 554 -39.96 -27.13 35.14
CA PHE A 554 -41.25 -27.13 34.46
C PHE A 554 -42.28 -27.98 35.22
N LYS A 555 -43.53 -27.50 35.28
CA LYS A 555 -44.63 -28.25 35.89
C LYS A 555 -45.07 -29.49 35.10
N ASP A 556 -44.69 -29.58 33.82
CA ASP A 556 -45.11 -30.66 32.91
C ASP A 556 -44.17 -31.88 32.90
N GLY A 557 -43.11 -31.87 33.72
CA GLY A 557 -42.23 -33.02 33.88
C GLY A 557 -41.07 -33.15 32.89
N GLU A 558 -40.78 -32.11 32.09
CA GLU A 558 -39.68 -32.14 31.12
C GLU A 558 -38.32 -31.98 31.82
N ILE A 559 -37.53 -33.06 31.83
CA ILE A 559 -36.20 -33.05 32.45
C ILE A 559 -35.19 -32.41 31.50
N ILE A 560 -34.45 -31.43 32.01
CA ILE A 560 -33.36 -30.78 31.28
C ILE A 560 -32.16 -31.74 31.21
N ASP A 561 -31.82 -32.17 30.00
CA ASP A 561 -30.69 -33.07 29.70
C ASP A 561 -29.47 -32.36 29.08
N ARG A 562 -29.58 -31.05 28.84
CA ARG A 562 -28.55 -30.18 28.27
C ARG A 562 -28.59 -28.80 28.91
N THR A 563 -27.56 -27.99 28.67
CA THR A 563 -27.58 -26.59 29.14
C THR A 563 -28.67 -25.79 28.44
N VAL A 564 -29.46 -25.04 29.21
CA VAL A 564 -30.59 -24.24 28.71
C VAL A 564 -30.54 -22.83 29.26
N ILE A 565 -30.89 -21.86 28.41
CA ILE A 565 -31.05 -20.44 28.78
C ILE A 565 -32.53 -20.07 28.72
N PHE A 566 -32.98 -19.40 29.79
CA PHE A 566 -34.25 -18.71 29.83
C PHE A 566 -34.02 -17.24 30.11
N ASN A 567 -34.03 -16.43 29.06
CA ASN A 567 -33.74 -15.01 29.12
C ASN A 567 -34.91 -14.13 29.58
N ASP A 568 -36.10 -14.72 29.75
CA ASP A 568 -37.32 -14.08 30.24
C ASP A 568 -38.24 -15.13 30.85
N ILE A 569 -38.16 -15.31 32.17
CA ILE A 569 -38.90 -16.37 32.86
C ILE A 569 -40.40 -16.11 32.98
N ASP A 570 -40.84 -14.85 32.86
CA ASP A 570 -42.26 -14.47 32.97
C ASP A 570 -43.09 -15.07 31.81
N LYS A 571 -42.42 -15.57 30.77
CA LYS A 571 -43.04 -16.24 29.61
C LYS A 571 -43.29 -17.74 29.82
N ILE A 572 -42.88 -18.33 30.94
CA ILE A 572 -42.88 -19.77 31.17
C ILE A 572 -43.45 -20.11 32.55
N GLU A 573 -44.17 -21.22 32.66
CA GLU A 573 -44.63 -21.74 33.95
C GLU A 573 -43.53 -22.52 34.68
N ILE A 574 -42.85 -21.85 35.61
CA ILE A 574 -41.81 -22.47 36.43
C ILE A 574 -42.39 -23.10 37.69
N ALA A 575 -41.92 -24.31 38.06
CA ALA A 575 -42.42 -25.06 39.21
C ALA A 575 -42.04 -24.42 40.56
N SER A 576 -40.78 -24.03 40.75
CA SER A 576 -40.30 -23.33 41.94
C SER A 576 -39.02 -22.55 41.65
N MET A 577 -38.86 -21.37 42.25
CA MET A 577 -37.63 -20.56 42.15
C MET A 577 -37.32 -19.92 43.50
N LEU A 578 -36.04 -19.72 43.80
CA LEU A 578 -35.58 -19.06 45.03
C LEU A 578 -35.68 -17.54 44.90
N ASP A 579 -35.98 -16.84 45.99
CA ASP A 579 -35.84 -15.39 46.03
C ASP A 579 -34.37 -15.00 46.26
N THR A 580 -33.95 -13.90 45.63
CA THR A 580 -32.62 -13.33 45.88
C THR A 580 -32.50 -12.83 47.33
N ALA A 581 -31.29 -12.62 47.82
CA ALA A 581 -31.05 -12.12 49.19
C ALA A 581 -31.74 -10.77 49.48
N GLU A 582 -32.02 -9.98 48.43
CA GLU A 582 -32.72 -8.70 48.50
C GLU A 582 -34.24 -8.82 48.34
N GLY A 583 -34.78 -10.03 48.18
CA GLY A 583 -36.20 -10.28 47.92
C GLY A 583 -36.65 -9.86 46.51
N ILE A 584 -35.72 -9.68 45.59
CA ILE A 584 -35.99 -9.36 44.19
C ILE A 584 -36.20 -10.67 43.43
N LYS A 585 -37.25 -10.70 42.59
CA LYS A 585 -37.52 -11.84 41.72
C LYS A 585 -36.48 -11.98 40.62
N ILE A 586 -36.03 -13.20 40.41
CA ILE A 586 -35.21 -13.58 39.26
C ILE A 586 -36.02 -13.36 37.98
N LYS A 587 -35.34 -13.04 36.88
CA LYS A 587 -35.95 -12.73 35.58
C LYS A 587 -35.38 -13.57 34.44
N SER A 588 -34.15 -14.03 34.57
CA SER A 588 -33.53 -14.98 33.65
C SER A 588 -32.67 -15.98 34.40
N PHE A 589 -32.46 -17.16 33.82
CA PHE A 589 -31.52 -18.14 34.33
C PHE A 589 -30.87 -18.97 33.23
N ILE A 590 -29.73 -19.54 33.56
CA ILE A 590 -29.06 -20.60 32.80
C ILE A 590 -28.83 -21.79 33.72
N SER A 591 -29.25 -22.97 33.28
CA SER A 591 -29.19 -24.21 34.05
C SER A 591 -28.50 -25.29 33.23
N SER A 592 -27.60 -26.03 33.88
CA SER A 592 -26.82 -27.10 33.26
C SER A 592 -26.85 -28.36 34.13
N PRO A 593 -27.22 -29.53 33.57
CA PRO A 593 -27.28 -30.77 34.32
C PRO A 593 -25.88 -31.35 34.56
N ILE A 594 -25.62 -31.74 35.79
CA ILE A 594 -24.40 -32.47 36.18
C ILE A 594 -24.62 -33.94 35.82
N LEU A 595 -23.98 -34.40 34.75
CA LEU A 595 -24.11 -35.76 34.24
C LEU A 595 -22.84 -36.58 34.52
N ILE A 596 -23.00 -37.74 35.16
CA ILE A 596 -21.92 -38.71 35.37
C ILE A 596 -22.40 -40.05 34.80
N ASP A 597 -21.67 -40.58 33.83
CA ASP A 597 -22.00 -41.80 33.08
C ASP A 597 -23.44 -41.79 32.49
N GLY A 598 -23.89 -40.63 32.03
CA GLY A 598 -25.22 -40.44 31.44
C GLY A 598 -26.37 -40.34 32.45
N LYS A 599 -26.11 -40.45 33.76
CA LYS A 599 -27.10 -40.24 34.82
C LYS A 599 -27.00 -38.80 35.35
N CYS A 600 -28.14 -38.16 35.59
CA CYS A 600 -28.20 -36.86 36.26
C CYS A 600 -27.88 -37.01 37.76
N TYR A 601 -27.03 -36.12 38.26
CA TYR A 601 -26.60 -36.06 39.66
C TYR A 601 -27.02 -34.77 40.35
N GLY A 602 -27.45 -33.77 39.57
CA GLY A 602 -27.65 -32.43 40.06
C GLY A 602 -27.68 -31.40 38.94
N PHE A 603 -27.72 -30.12 39.31
CA PHE A 603 -27.73 -28.99 38.39
C PHE A 603 -26.80 -27.89 38.89
N LEU A 604 -26.10 -27.24 37.97
CA LEU A 604 -25.44 -25.97 38.18
C LEU A 604 -26.33 -24.88 37.57
N ASN A 605 -26.72 -23.90 38.38
CA ASN A 605 -27.64 -22.84 38.02
C ASN A 605 -27.00 -21.47 38.24
N ILE A 606 -27.21 -20.56 37.29
CA ILE A 606 -26.89 -19.13 37.43
C ILE A 606 -28.15 -18.34 37.08
N ASP A 607 -28.53 -17.44 37.99
CA ASP A 607 -29.76 -16.68 37.96
C ASP A 607 -29.47 -15.18 37.91
N SER A 608 -30.29 -14.42 37.18
CA SER A 608 -30.18 -12.96 37.09
C SER A 608 -31.51 -12.25 37.27
N ILE A 609 -31.46 -11.09 37.90
CA ILE A 609 -32.62 -10.18 38.05
C ILE A 609 -32.89 -9.34 36.79
N PHE A 610 -32.11 -9.53 35.72
CA PHE A 610 -32.25 -8.84 34.44
C PHE A 610 -32.72 -9.80 33.34
N ASN A 611 -33.43 -9.29 32.34
CA ASN A 611 -33.81 -10.06 31.15
C ASN A 611 -32.70 -10.01 30.09
N ASN A 612 -32.63 -11.04 29.24
CA ASN A 612 -31.75 -11.11 28.07
C ASN A 612 -30.25 -10.89 28.36
N ILE A 613 -29.76 -11.46 29.46
CA ILE A 613 -28.37 -11.27 29.88
C ILE A 613 -27.44 -12.41 29.45
N PHE A 614 -27.97 -13.62 29.27
CA PHE A 614 -27.19 -14.80 28.91
C PHE A 614 -27.14 -14.99 27.40
N ASP A 615 -25.96 -15.36 26.89
CA ASP A 615 -25.68 -15.60 25.47
C ASP A 615 -25.17 -17.02 25.19
N GLU A 616 -24.96 -17.39 23.92
CA GLU A 616 -24.45 -18.72 23.55
C GLU A 616 -23.05 -19.02 24.12
N VAL A 617 -22.24 -18.01 24.42
CA VAL A 617 -20.92 -18.20 25.04
C VAL A 617 -21.09 -18.65 26.49
N ASP A 618 -22.16 -18.21 27.16
CA ASP A 618 -22.47 -18.64 28.53
C ASP A 618 -22.94 -20.10 28.57
N ILE A 619 -23.54 -20.64 27.50
CA ILE A 619 -23.83 -22.08 27.35
C ILE A 619 -22.53 -22.88 27.35
N GLU A 620 -21.60 -22.53 26.46
CA GLU A 620 -20.29 -23.20 26.38
C GLU A 620 -19.61 -23.16 27.76
N LEU A 621 -19.59 -21.98 28.40
CA LEU A 621 -19.00 -21.80 29.73
C LEU A 621 -19.62 -22.70 30.79
N MET A 622 -20.95 -22.76 30.85
CA MET A 622 -21.68 -23.60 31.80
C MET A 622 -21.40 -25.08 31.57
N GLU A 623 -21.34 -25.54 30.32
CA GLU A 623 -20.99 -26.93 29.98
C GLU A 623 -19.57 -27.29 30.46
N TYR A 624 -18.59 -26.42 30.21
CA TYR A 624 -17.23 -26.64 30.71
C TYR A 624 -17.16 -26.71 32.24
N MET A 625 -17.82 -25.79 32.92
CA MET A 625 -17.83 -25.76 34.38
C MET A 625 -18.55 -26.96 34.97
N THR A 626 -19.67 -27.36 34.39
CA THR A 626 -20.45 -28.53 34.81
C THR A 626 -19.66 -29.83 34.60
N ASN A 627 -18.85 -29.92 33.54
CA ASN A 627 -17.92 -31.02 33.35
C ASN A 627 -16.84 -31.06 34.45
N GLN A 628 -16.29 -29.91 34.87
CA GLN A 628 -15.36 -29.87 36.01
C GLN A 628 -16.06 -30.28 37.33
N THR A 629 -17.30 -29.84 37.54
CA THR A 629 -18.12 -30.28 38.68
C THR A 629 -18.33 -31.79 38.68
N SER A 630 -18.61 -32.37 37.51
CA SER A 630 -18.80 -33.82 37.33
C SER A 630 -17.52 -34.59 37.68
N ILE A 631 -16.35 -34.09 37.27
CA ILE A 631 -15.04 -34.67 37.62
C ILE A 631 -14.79 -34.56 39.13
N ALA A 632 -15.06 -33.41 39.74
CA ALA A 632 -14.90 -33.19 41.18
C ALA A 632 -15.75 -34.16 42.01
N ILE A 633 -17.02 -34.32 41.67
CA ILE A 633 -17.95 -35.25 42.33
C ILE A 633 -17.50 -36.70 42.13
N THR A 634 -17.13 -37.08 40.90
CA THR A 634 -16.66 -38.43 40.58
C THR A 634 -15.41 -38.77 41.41
N LYS A 635 -14.45 -37.85 41.48
CA LYS A 635 -13.25 -38.01 42.28
C LYS A 635 -13.59 -38.18 43.77
N HIS A 636 -14.45 -37.34 44.32
CA HIS A 636 -14.84 -37.43 45.73
C HIS A 636 -15.51 -38.79 46.03
N LYS A 637 -16.39 -39.27 45.15
CA LYS A 637 -16.99 -40.61 45.27
C LYS A 637 -15.96 -41.73 45.27
N LEU A 638 -15.01 -41.71 44.34
CA LEU A 638 -13.93 -42.69 44.27
C LEU A 638 -13.04 -42.64 45.51
N TYR A 639 -12.82 -41.45 46.07
CA TYR A 639 -12.07 -41.26 47.30
C TYR A 639 -12.79 -41.85 48.50
N GLU A 640 -14.09 -41.56 48.67
CA GLU A 640 -14.94 -42.15 49.72
C GLU A 640 -15.00 -43.69 49.59
N GLU A 641 -15.18 -44.22 48.38
CA GLU A 641 -15.17 -45.66 48.13
C GLU A 641 -13.80 -46.27 48.48
N THR A 642 -12.70 -45.60 48.12
CA THR A 642 -11.34 -46.04 48.46
C THR A 642 -11.14 -46.07 49.98
N ILE A 643 -11.58 -45.03 50.70
CA ILE A 643 -11.54 -45.00 52.17
C ILE A 643 -12.35 -46.16 52.73
N TYR A 644 -13.56 -46.37 52.24
CA TYR A 644 -14.43 -47.43 52.72
C TYR A 644 -13.81 -48.81 52.50
N LEU A 645 -13.31 -49.12 51.30
CA LEU A 645 -12.63 -50.40 50.98
C LEU A 645 -11.31 -50.59 51.72
N SER A 646 -10.63 -49.51 52.10
CA SER A 646 -9.44 -49.58 52.96
C SER A 646 -9.78 -50.00 54.40
N ARG A 647 -11.03 -49.80 54.84
CA ARG A 647 -11.50 -50.06 56.21
C ARG A 647 -12.34 -51.32 56.34
N TYR A 648 -13.20 -51.60 55.38
CA TYR A 648 -14.21 -52.65 55.46
C TYR A 648 -13.98 -53.76 54.44
N ASP A 649 -14.38 -54.98 54.79
CA ASP A 649 -14.48 -56.09 53.84
C ASP A 649 -15.74 -55.91 52.99
N LYS A 650 -15.56 -55.87 51.66
CA LYS A 650 -16.64 -55.56 50.70
C LYS A 650 -17.83 -56.51 50.79
N LEU A 651 -17.61 -57.78 51.16
CA LEU A 651 -18.67 -58.78 51.19
C LEU A 651 -19.42 -58.79 52.53
N SER A 652 -18.71 -58.74 53.65
CA SER A 652 -19.29 -58.89 54.99
C SER A 652 -19.69 -57.59 55.66
N ASN A 653 -19.21 -56.43 55.16
CA ASN A 653 -19.42 -55.10 55.75
C ASN A 653 -18.92 -54.96 57.20
N VAL A 654 -18.02 -55.85 57.65
CA VAL A 654 -17.24 -55.67 58.89
C VAL A 654 -15.83 -55.16 58.56
N TYR A 655 -15.03 -54.79 59.56
CA TYR A 655 -13.68 -54.30 59.29
C TYR A 655 -12.84 -55.37 58.58
N ASN A 656 -12.05 -54.94 57.60
CA ASN A 656 -11.06 -55.84 57.00
C ASN A 656 -9.91 -56.07 57.99
N ARG A 657 -9.11 -57.11 57.76
CA ARG A 657 -7.99 -57.47 58.62
C ARG A 657 -7.03 -56.30 58.91
N SER A 658 -6.61 -55.58 57.87
CA SER A 658 -5.62 -54.52 58.00
C SER A 658 -6.10 -53.38 58.90
N TYR A 659 -7.35 -52.96 58.72
CA TYR A 659 -7.92 -51.87 59.52
C TYR A 659 -8.29 -52.33 60.93
N PHE A 660 -8.73 -53.58 61.10
CA PHE A 660 -8.94 -54.17 62.42
C PHE A 660 -7.65 -54.17 63.25
N GLU A 661 -6.53 -54.66 62.70
CA GLU A 661 -5.22 -54.65 63.37
C GLU A 661 -4.79 -53.21 63.73
N GLN A 662 -5.03 -52.24 62.85
CA GLN A 662 -4.77 -50.82 63.11
C GLN A 662 -5.60 -50.26 64.28
N LEU A 663 -6.91 -50.56 64.33
CA LEU A 663 -7.78 -50.15 65.44
C LEU A 663 -7.32 -50.73 66.77
N LEU A 664 -6.86 -51.98 66.79
CA LEU A 664 -6.31 -52.59 68.00
C LEU A 664 -5.06 -51.89 68.49
N HIS A 665 -4.09 -51.65 67.62
CA HIS A 665 -2.87 -50.93 67.99
C HIS A 665 -3.18 -49.53 68.53
N ASN A 666 -4.09 -48.80 67.88
CA ASN A 666 -4.44 -47.44 68.26
C ASN A 666 -5.30 -47.33 69.53
N ASN A 667 -6.22 -48.27 69.75
CA ASN A 667 -7.21 -48.16 70.84
C ASN A 667 -6.83 -48.97 72.08
N ILE A 668 -6.01 -50.02 71.94
CA ILE A 668 -5.68 -50.95 73.03
C ILE A 668 -4.21 -50.84 73.47
N TYR A 669 -3.29 -50.61 72.53
CA TYR A 669 -1.84 -50.63 72.82
C TYR A 669 -1.20 -49.24 72.92
N ASN A 670 -1.95 -48.16 72.74
CA ASN A 670 -1.43 -46.80 72.89
C ASN A 670 -1.36 -46.36 74.36
N ASP A 671 -0.27 -45.64 74.70
CA ASP A 671 0.18 -45.32 76.06
C ASP A 671 -0.80 -44.49 76.91
N ASN A 672 -0.80 -44.78 78.23
CA ASN A 672 -1.41 -44.03 79.36
C ASN A 672 -2.90 -44.22 79.69
N THR A 673 -3.49 -45.39 79.48
CA THR A 673 -4.75 -45.76 80.16
C THR A 673 -4.60 -47.05 80.97
N ASP A 674 -5.19 -47.08 82.17
CA ASP A 674 -5.42 -48.31 82.93
C ASP A 674 -6.07 -49.32 81.98
N LYS A 675 -5.33 -50.35 81.58
CA LYS A 675 -5.80 -51.30 80.57
C LYS A 675 -7.01 -52.05 81.12
N LYS A 676 -8.20 -51.66 80.67
CA LYS A 676 -9.46 -52.31 81.05
C LYS A 676 -9.49 -53.74 80.52
N GLU A 677 -10.08 -54.64 81.29
CA GLU A 677 -10.32 -56.04 80.89
C GLU A 677 -11.18 -56.07 79.62
N PHE A 678 -10.78 -56.88 78.63
CA PHE A 678 -11.53 -57.08 77.40
C PHE A 678 -11.38 -58.52 76.89
N PHE A 679 -12.33 -58.94 76.06
CA PHE A 679 -12.37 -60.29 75.51
C PHE A 679 -12.06 -60.27 74.02
N VAL A 680 -11.18 -61.16 73.57
CA VAL A 680 -10.93 -61.42 72.15
C VAL A 680 -11.58 -62.76 71.81
N ALA A 681 -12.36 -62.80 70.74
CA ALA A 681 -12.94 -64.02 70.22
C ALA A 681 -12.56 -64.22 68.75
N ILE A 682 -12.10 -65.42 68.42
CA ILE A 682 -11.94 -65.87 67.03
C ILE A 682 -13.10 -66.79 66.70
N PHE A 683 -13.66 -66.61 65.52
CA PHE A 683 -14.76 -67.39 64.99
C PHE A 683 -14.39 -68.00 63.64
N ASP A 684 -14.85 -69.21 63.40
CA ASP A 684 -14.75 -69.92 62.13
C ASP A 684 -16.13 -70.38 61.71
N LEU A 685 -16.55 -69.96 60.51
CA LEU A 685 -17.82 -70.33 59.92
C LEU A 685 -17.78 -71.78 59.44
N ASN A 686 -18.61 -72.62 60.05
CA ASN A 686 -18.59 -74.06 59.79
C ASN A 686 -19.20 -74.36 58.41
N GLY A 687 -18.48 -75.16 57.60
CA GLY A 687 -19.05 -75.76 56.39
C GLY A 687 -19.18 -74.83 55.20
N LEU A 688 -18.54 -73.65 55.20
CA LEU A 688 -18.57 -72.72 54.07
C LEU A 688 -18.19 -73.39 52.73
N LYS A 689 -17.13 -74.21 52.73
CA LYS A 689 -16.73 -74.97 51.53
C LYS A 689 -17.82 -75.92 51.04
N PHE A 690 -18.49 -76.63 51.95
CA PHE A 690 -19.60 -77.52 51.59
C PHE A 690 -20.76 -76.73 50.98
N VAL A 691 -21.08 -75.55 51.52
CA VAL A 691 -22.13 -74.70 50.96
C VAL A 691 -21.75 -74.20 49.57
N ASN A 692 -20.52 -73.73 49.37
CA ASN A 692 -20.02 -73.30 48.06
C ASN A 692 -20.06 -74.43 47.03
N ASP A 693 -19.59 -75.61 47.39
CA ASP A 693 -19.46 -76.76 46.47
C ASP A 693 -20.85 -77.31 46.06
N ASN A 694 -21.86 -77.24 46.94
CA ASN A 694 -23.20 -77.82 46.68
C ASN A 694 -24.25 -76.82 46.22
N TYR A 695 -24.16 -75.55 46.64
CA TYR A 695 -25.18 -74.52 46.37
C TYR A 695 -24.63 -73.30 45.62
N GLY A 696 -23.33 -73.30 45.31
CA GLY A 696 -22.66 -72.23 44.58
C GLY A 696 -22.16 -71.10 45.46
N HIS A 697 -21.24 -70.29 44.91
CA HIS A 697 -20.58 -69.20 45.63
C HIS A 697 -21.54 -68.13 46.16
N LEU A 698 -22.64 -67.85 45.45
CA LEU A 698 -23.65 -66.89 45.92
C LEU A 698 -24.31 -67.34 47.24
N ALA A 699 -24.52 -68.65 47.43
CA ALA A 699 -25.07 -69.18 48.67
C ALA A 699 -24.06 -69.07 49.83
N GLY A 700 -22.76 -69.24 49.54
CA GLY A 700 -21.71 -69.01 50.53
C GLY A 700 -21.52 -67.54 50.89
N ASP A 701 -21.66 -66.65 49.91
CA ASP A 701 -21.65 -65.20 50.13
C ASP A 701 -22.79 -64.77 51.07
N GLU A 702 -24.00 -65.30 50.87
CA GLU A 702 -25.13 -65.06 51.78
C GLU A 702 -24.91 -65.66 53.18
N LEU A 703 -24.24 -66.81 53.27
CA LEU A 703 -23.84 -67.39 54.55
C LEU A 703 -22.86 -66.48 55.32
N ILE A 704 -21.87 -65.92 54.62
CA ILE A 704 -20.91 -64.97 55.18
C ILE A 704 -21.61 -63.69 55.62
N LYS A 705 -22.47 -63.09 54.79
CA LYS A 705 -23.24 -61.89 55.14
C LYS A 705 -24.12 -62.10 56.36
N THR A 706 -24.82 -63.24 56.40
CA THR A 706 -25.71 -63.59 57.53
C THR A 706 -24.92 -63.74 58.82
N PHE A 707 -23.76 -64.41 58.76
CA PHE A 707 -22.89 -64.56 59.92
C PHE A 707 -22.33 -63.21 60.39
N ALA A 708 -21.81 -62.40 59.46
CA ALA A 708 -21.25 -61.09 59.76
C ALA A 708 -22.31 -60.13 60.34
N GLY A 709 -23.50 -60.07 59.74
CA GLY A 709 -24.62 -59.26 60.25
C GLY A 709 -25.06 -59.71 61.64
N GLY A 710 -25.11 -61.03 61.89
CA GLY A 710 -25.39 -61.56 63.22
C GLY A 710 -24.32 -61.19 64.25
N LEU A 711 -23.03 -61.33 63.92
CA LEU A 711 -21.94 -60.88 64.80
C LEU A 711 -22.02 -59.38 65.10
N SER A 712 -22.24 -58.54 64.07
CA SER A 712 -22.40 -57.10 64.24
C SER A 712 -23.56 -56.72 65.14
N SER A 713 -24.65 -57.50 65.13
CA SER A 713 -25.79 -57.28 66.03
C SER A 713 -25.52 -57.65 67.50
N LEU A 714 -24.51 -58.48 67.77
CA LEU A 714 -24.12 -58.85 69.15
C LEU A 714 -23.21 -57.81 69.82
N GLY A 715 -22.40 -57.12 69.00
CA GLY A 715 -21.47 -56.08 69.43
C GLY A 715 -22.20 -54.81 69.84
N GLY A 716 -21.70 -54.13 70.88
CA GLY A 716 -22.06 -52.76 71.19
C GLY A 716 -21.26 -51.74 70.35
N ASP A 717 -21.61 -50.46 70.45
CA ASP A 717 -20.95 -49.37 69.68
C ASP A 717 -19.42 -49.29 69.88
N SER A 718 -18.90 -49.84 70.98
CA SER A 718 -17.47 -49.88 71.29
C SER A 718 -16.75 -51.15 70.80
N ASP A 719 -17.48 -52.19 70.42
CA ASP A 719 -16.90 -53.48 70.06
C ASP A 719 -16.37 -53.46 68.63
N ILE A 720 -15.26 -54.16 68.39
CA ILE A 720 -14.58 -54.17 67.10
C ILE A 720 -14.76 -55.55 66.49
N ILE A 721 -15.34 -55.64 65.29
CA ILE A 721 -15.53 -56.90 64.57
C ILE A 721 -14.81 -56.80 63.23
N GLY A 722 -14.04 -57.83 62.90
CA GLY A 722 -13.31 -57.90 61.65
C GLY A 722 -13.32 -59.28 61.02
N ARG A 723 -13.03 -59.33 59.73
CA ARG A 723 -12.87 -60.56 58.95
C ARG A 723 -11.41 -60.76 58.58
N PHE A 724 -10.82 -61.87 59.00
CA PHE A 724 -9.39 -62.17 58.82
C PHE A 724 -9.11 -63.06 57.61
N GLY A 725 -10.09 -63.89 57.22
CA GLY A 725 -9.98 -64.84 56.14
C GLY A 725 -11.31 -65.14 55.46
N GLY A 726 -11.35 -66.25 54.71
CA GLY A 726 -12.56 -66.66 53.97
C GLY A 726 -13.74 -66.94 54.90
N ASP A 727 -13.53 -67.78 55.90
CA ASP A 727 -14.49 -68.21 56.92
C ASP A 727 -14.15 -67.71 58.34
N GLU A 728 -13.03 -67.00 58.50
CA GLU A 728 -12.51 -66.56 59.80
C GLU A 728 -12.87 -65.11 60.14
N PHE A 729 -13.45 -64.93 61.32
CA PHE A 729 -13.83 -63.64 61.89
C PHE A 729 -13.21 -63.47 63.26
N VAL A 730 -13.04 -62.23 63.68
CA VAL A 730 -12.51 -61.87 64.99
C VAL A 730 -13.34 -60.74 65.60
N GLY A 731 -13.51 -60.78 66.92
CA GLY A 731 -14.17 -59.74 67.68
C GLY A 731 -13.38 -59.35 68.92
N VAL A 732 -13.35 -58.06 69.23
CA VAL A 732 -12.92 -57.54 70.53
C VAL A 732 -14.10 -56.89 71.22
N PHE A 733 -14.41 -57.38 72.42
CA PHE A 733 -15.59 -57.02 73.18
C PHE A 733 -15.18 -56.34 74.49
N PHE A 734 -15.72 -55.14 74.69
CA PHE A 734 -15.42 -54.31 75.85
C PHE A 734 -16.59 -54.29 76.84
N ASN A 735 -16.30 -54.03 78.12
CA ASN A 735 -17.30 -53.84 79.17
C ASN A 735 -18.31 -55.01 79.33
N VAL A 736 -17.91 -56.22 78.95
CA VAL A 736 -18.71 -57.45 79.06
C VAL A 736 -18.02 -58.44 79.99
N ASN A 737 -18.78 -59.31 80.65
CA ASN A 737 -18.22 -60.43 81.41
C ASN A 737 -18.23 -61.72 80.57
N SER A 738 -17.30 -62.64 80.87
CA SER A 738 -17.12 -63.89 80.10
C SER A 738 -18.40 -64.72 79.94
N LYS A 739 -19.20 -64.86 81.01
CA LYS A 739 -20.42 -65.67 80.98
C LYS A 739 -21.50 -65.05 80.09
N SER A 740 -21.67 -63.73 80.16
CA SER A 740 -22.60 -62.96 79.33
C SER A 740 -22.20 -63.03 77.86
N LEU A 741 -20.91 -62.90 77.56
CA LEU A 741 -20.40 -62.97 76.18
C LEU A 741 -20.61 -64.36 75.57
N ILE A 742 -20.33 -65.43 76.33
CA ILE A 742 -20.58 -66.80 75.88
C ILE A 742 -22.08 -67.05 75.65
N ASN A 743 -22.95 -66.56 76.55
CA ASN A 743 -24.39 -66.67 76.38
C ASN A 743 -24.86 -65.97 75.09
N LYS A 744 -24.36 -64.76 74.79
CA LYS A 744 -24.65 -64.06 73.52
C LYS A 744 -24.26 -64.89 72.29
N PHE A 745 -23.12 -65.57 72.33
CA PHE A 745 -22.72 -66.45 71.22
C PHE A 745 -23.61 -67.68 71.10
N GLU A 746 -24.03 -68.30 72.21
CA GLU A 746 -24.96 -69.43 72.14
C GLU A 746 -26.37 -68.98 71.67
N GLU A 747 -26.85 -67.81 72.10
CA GLU A 747 -28.10 -67.21 71.61
C GLU A 747 -28.06 -66.93 70.11
N LEU A 748 -26.97 -66.40 69.58
CA LEU A 748 -26.81 -66.19 68.14
C LEU A 748 -26.80 -67.51 67.35
N SER A 749 -26.16 -68.55 67.90
CA SER A 749 -26.20 -69.91 67.33
C SER A 749 -27.63 -70.47 67.29
N GLU A 750 -28.44 -70.23 68.33
CA GLU A 750 -29.87 -70.58 68.32
C GLU A 750 -30.69 -69.76 67.33
N GLN A 751 -30.43 -68.45 67.22
CA GLN A 751 -31.09 -67.59 66.24
C GLN A 751 -30.85 -68.07 64.81
N PHE A 752 -29.62 -68.44 64.46
CA PHE A 752 -29.32 -68.98 63.13
C PHE A 752 -29.96 -70.35 62.85
N LYS A 753 -30.15 -71.18 63.88
CA LYS A 753 -30.90 -72.44 63.74
C LYS A 753 -32.39 -72.20 63.50
N ASN A 754 -32.97 -71.23 64.20
CA ASN A 754 -34.39 -70.90 64.08
C ASN A 754 -34.70 -70.14 62.77
N ASN A 755 -33.72 -69.42 62.23
CA ASN A 755 -33.84 -68.62 61.01
C ASN A 755 -32.81 -69.07 59.95
N PRO A 756 -33.00 -70.25 59.32
CA PRO A 756 -32.09 -70.72 58.26
C PRO A 756 -32.19 -69.83 57.01
N ILE A 757 -31.06 -69.70 56.30
CA ILE A 757 -30.99 -69.00 55.03
C ILE A 757 -31.71 -69.83 53.97
N ILE A 758 -32.69 -69.22 53.31
CA ILE A 758 -33.45 -69.85 52.22
C ILE A 758 -32.74 -69.48 50.92
N PHE A 759 -32.09 -70.44 50.27
CA PHE A 759 -31.42 -70.25 48.98
C PHE A 759 -32.02 -71.21 47.94
N GLY A 760 -32.88 -70.68 47.07
CA GLY A 760 -33.76 -71.49 46.22
C GLY A 760 -34.76 -72.28 47.08
N GLU A 761 -34.77 -73.61 46.93
CA GLU A 761 -35.60 -74.52 47.73
C GLU A 761 -34.88 -75.06 48.99
N ASN A 762 -33.59 -74.75 49.15
CA ASN A 762 -32.76 -75.31 50.22
C ASN A 762 -32.72 -74.42 51.46
N LYS A 763 -32.67 -75.05 52.64
CA LYS A 763 -32.46 -74.39 53.93
C LYS A 763 -31.03 -74.60 54.41
N ILE A 764 -30.27 -73.52 54.53
CA ILE A 764 -28.88 -73.54 54.98
C ILE A 764 -28.82 -72.93 56.37
N ILE A 765 -28.40 -73.72 57.36
CA ILE A 765 -28.25 -73.24 58.75
C ILE A 765 -26.87 -72.63 58.90
N CYS A 766 -26.82 -71.35 59.28
CA CYS A 766 -25.57 -70.70 59.67
C CYS A 766 -25.09 -71.30 61.00
N SER A 767 -23.84 -71.77 61.05
CA SER A 767 -23.25 -72.31 62.27
C SER A 767 -21.76 -72.00 62.28
N TYR A 768 -21.19 -71.82 63.46
CA TYR A 768 -19.81 -71.40 63.63
C TYR A 768 -19.19 -72.04 64.87
N SER A 769 -17.86 -72.05 64.90
CA SER A 769 -17.05 -72.41 66.05
C SER A 769 -16.37 -71.17 66.57
N TYR A 770 -16.16 -71.06 67.87
CA TYR A 770 -15.51 -69.89 68.45
C TYR A 770 -14.56 -70.23 69.59
N GLY A 771 -13.59 -69.36 69.82
CA GLY A 771 -12.65 -69.44 70.93
C GLY A 771 -12.46 -68.06 71.54
N VAL A 772 -12.73 -67.96 72.86
CA VAL A 772 -12.67 -66.68 73.60
C VAL A 772 -11.47 -66.70 74.53
N VAL A 773 -10.76 -65.57 74.59
CA VAL A 773 -9.68 -65.29 75.54
C VAL A 773 -9.88 -63.96 76.22
N ASN A 774 -9.30 -63.81 77.39
CA ASN A 774 -9.45 -62.63 78.24
C ASN A 774 -8.11 -61.93 78.46
N PHE A 775 -8.01 -60.66 78.08
CA PHE A 775 -6.88 -59.82 78.41
C PHE A 775 -7.06 -59.17 79.80
N PRO A 776 -6.03 -59.14 80.67
CA PRO A 776 -4.68 -59.67 80.47
C PRO A 776 -4.49 -61.13 80.94
N SER A 777 -5.54 -61.79 81.44
CA SER A 777 -5.42 -63.09 82.15
C SER A 777 -4.87 -64.24 81.29
N ASP A 778 -5.21 -64.28 80.00
CA ASP A 778 -4.77 -65.32 79.06
C ASP A 778 -3.52 -64.90 78.26
N GLY A 779 -3.12 -63.63 78.32
CA GLY A 779 -1.99 -63.08 77.56
C GLY A 779 -1.99 -61.55 77.54
N VAL A 780 -0.83 -60.95 77.28
CA VAL A 780 -0.64 -59.49 77.29
C VAL A 780 -0.34 -58.89 75.90
N GLU A 781 0.00 -59.72 74.92
CA GLU A 781 0.23 -59.33 73.53
C GLU A 781 -0.88 -59.88 72.63
N PHE A 782 -1.25 -59.13 71.60
CA PHE A 782 -2.37 -59.49 70.73
C PHE A 782 -2.14 -60.81 70.01
N ASP A 783 -0.93 -61.02 69.48
CA ASP A 783 -0.54 -62.26 68.81
C ASP A 783 -0.64 -63.48 69.72
N GLN A 784 -0.35 -63.31 71.02
CA GLN A 784 -0.48 -64.38 72.02
C GLN A 784 -1.96 -64.72 72.25
N LEU A 785 -2.80 -63.70 72.42
CA LEU A 785 -4.24 -63.86 72.60
C LEU A 785 -4.90 -64.54 71.38
N ILE A 786 -4.56 -64.10 70.17
CA ILE A 786 -5.06 -64.70 68.92
C ILE A 786 -4.68 -66.16 68.83
N LYS A 787 -3.42 -66.52 69.13
CA LYS A 787 -2.95 -67.91 69.10
C LYS A 787 -3.69 -68.81 70.10
N ILE A 788 -4.03 -68.28 71.28
CA ILE A 788 -4.78 -69.04 72.30
C ILE A 788 -6.26 -69.14 71.91
N ALA A 789 -6.85 -68.05 71.39
CA ALA A 789 -8.23 -68.02 70.92
C ALA A 789 -8.44 -69.01 69.77
N ASP A 790 -7.52 -69.05 68.81
CA ASP A 790 -7.55 -69.97 67.67
C ASP A 790 -7.48 -71.44 68.14
N LYS A 791 -6.58 -71.73 69.08
CA LYS A 791 -6.51 -73.07 69.71
C LYS A 791 -7.83 -73.45 70.39
N ARG A 792 -8.44 -72.54 71.18
CA ARG A 792 -9.73 -72.77 71.86
C ARG A 792 -10.86 -72.97 70.85
N MET A 793 -10.85 -72.22 69.75
CA MET A 793 -11.82 -72.35 68.65
C MET A 793 -11.69 -73.72 67.98
N TYR A 794 -10.48 -74.20 67.71
CA TYR A 794 -10.26 -75.51 67.12
C TYR A 794 -10.69 -76.66 68.06
N GLU A 795 -10.43 -76.51 69.37
CA GLU A 795 -10.93 -77.44 70.39
C GLU A 795 -12.47 -77.48 70.42
N TYR A 796 -13.13 -76.32 70.32
CA TYR A 796 -14.59 -76.23 70.22
C TYR A 796 -15.10 -76.91 68.94
N LYS A 797 -14.47 -76.62 67.79
CA LYS A 797 -14.80 -77.20 66.48
C LYS A 797 -14.76 -78.73 66.51
N ASN A 798 -13.74 -79.31 67.14
CA ASN A 798 -13.62 -80.78 67.30
C ASN A 798 -14.69 -81.37 68.23
N LYS A 799 -15.03 -80.68 69.33
CA LYS A 799 -16.12 -81.11 70.23
C LYS A 799 -17.47 -81.11 69.52
N VAL A 800 -17.76 -80.08 68.72
CA VAL A 800 -19.00 -79.98 67.94
C VAL A 800 -19.07 -81.09 66.89
N LYS A 801 -17.98 -81.36 66.16
CA LYS A 801 -17.92 -82.47 65.19
C LYS A 801 -18.17 -83.84 65.85
N ASN A 802 -17.54 -84.11 66.99
CA ASN A 802 -17.71 -85.38 67.70
C ASN A 802 -19.12 -85.58 68.29
N LYS A 803 -19.85 -84.49 68.56
CA LYS A 803 -21.23 -84.52 69.06
C LYS A 803 -22.28 -84.76 67.96
N ILE A 804 -21.89 -84.65 66.69
CA ILE A 804 -22.73 -84.90 65.50
C ILE A 804 -22.53 -86.35 64.98
N HIS A 805 -21.46 -87.03 65.39
CA HIS A 805 -21.15 -88.42 65.00
C HIS A 805 -21.52 -89.48 66.05
N ASN A 806 -21.99 -89.06 67.22
CA ASN A 806 -22.67 -89.90 68.22
C ASN A 806 -24.14 -89.51 68.26
#